data_AF-A0A398CXP6-F1
#
_entry.id   AF-A0A398CXP6-F1
#
_cell.length_a   1.000
_cell.length_b   1.000
_cell.length_c   1.000
_cell.angle_alpha   90.00
_cell.angle_beta   90.00
_cell.angle_gamma   90.00
#
_symmetry.space_group_name_H-M   'P 1'
#
loop_
_entity.id
_entity.type
_entity.pdbx_description
1 polymer ?
#
loop_
_entity_poly.entity_id
_entity_poly.type
_entity_poly.pdbx_seq_one_letter_code
_entity_poly.pdbx_strand_id
1 'polypeptide(L)'
;MTGARMNEELAVHIAAFAAAIEDEVTAEKASERTHRHALVEGTLVSDTGDENFLYFFSTPYEVNLPEESMIQLEVDGRVVQGVYAGGDRDLVSIASSEFLGAQVRAATMIATPWDLLLKLEDRLNALKDEDDCGRALALLSPPAPGNSLPELNGAFVDNRWLDPSQRDALQKVAERDVSFIWGPPGTGKTWTVAYLVRELIERHKSVLLLAHSNAAVDVATLAVVNACRGTPYLAQGAMIRYGILIRRDLLVESDINPLNILARRNVDAERFVGLQSRRRDLLEHAKREELFDTAEFETVRGDMGKLRHRVDKELKKLVAETQVVATTLTKLALSDELMERSFDVVIIDEASMSLVPYDVLAASRAQGKIVFAGDFMQLPPIASGTTPAVREWLQRDIYQVRGITQAVRAGQEVPDMAMLRTQYRMHPTIRSTVSRLFYQDRLDDGERIIVRTSSIARLAPFEGQAMAAVDTSLLQTRCYREVKGYSRLNLVEAVTVLTIAAGMLSRYPDISIGVVTPYTVQARLLGTMARELALDRERLTISTVHRYQGSEVDVVIFSLTDGEPQWSMSTLTRGNLEDWDVDPAPRLLNVALSRARGKFILVGDLDFVHDRGAQDSVLRHIVSIIEQEGAVRRVDPRALSDVREWLPNRVVDGQRIVVGERARHQGWLLEQARSARHTVTVGVPQGAHVSPLMARLLASVSPDCRLHYADHDGLRAAARHFGASEPYPGEGVLESFIQIGSHPLVLEGTLERGARSAYLALDLPATNWFFLKNAGFVPESLLGRNPEAAKGKGRRRRGFGDDMTAQDTASASTPHRSVTPAQPEETPLPLADGELLDPRPSCGS
;
A
#
# COMPACT_ATOMS: atom_id res chain seq x y z
N MET A 1 -10.09 43.94 -6.49
CA MET A 1 -8.66 44.30 -6.54
C MET A 1 -8.29 44.58 -8.01
N THR A 2 -7.26 45.38 -8.29
CA THR A 2 -6.73 45.49 -9.66
C THR A 2 -5.99 44.20 -10.03
N GLY A 3 -6.01 43.77 -11.30
CA GLY A 3 -5.35 42.52 -11.75
C GLY A 3 -3.88 42.45 -11.34
N ALA A 4 -3.14 43.55 -11.47
CA ALA A 4 -1.73 43.63 -11.06
C ALA A 4 -1.50 43.29 -9.57
N ARG A 5 -2.39 43.73 -8.67
CA ARG A 5 -2.27 43.45 -7.22
C ARG A 5 -2.60 41.99 -6.90
N MET A 6 -3.51 41.37 -7.66
CA MET A 6 -3.83 39.95 -7.51
C MET A 6 -2.65 39.07 -7.98
N ASN A 7 -1.96 39.49 -9.04
CA ASN A 7 -0.77 38.79 -9.52
C ASN A 7 0.40 38.89 -8.52
N GLU A 8 0.59 40.04 -7.87
CA GLU A 8 1.59 40.19 -6.80
C GLU A 8 1.29 39.25 -5.61
N GLU A 9 0.03 39.15 -5.17
CA GLU A 9 -0.36 38.28 -4.06
C GLU A 9 -0.21 36.80 -4.41
N LEU A 10 -0.63 36.39 -5.61
CA LEU A 10 -0.43 35.03 -6.08
C LEU A 10 1.06 34.68 -6.23
N ALA A 11 1.89 35.62 -6.68
CA ALA A 11 3.33 35.41 -6.82
C ALA A 11 4.02 35.08 -5.49
N VAL A 12 3.54 35.65 -4.36
CA VAL A 12 4.03 35.31 -3.02
C VAL A 12 3.73 33.84 -2.69
N HIS A 13 2.51 33.38 -2.97
CA HIS A 13 2.13 31.98 -2.75
C HIS A 13 2.90 31.03 -3.66
N ILE A 14 3.07 31.37 -4.95
CA ILE A 14 3.86 30.55 -5.88
C ILE A 14 5.31 30.44 -5.41
N ALA A 15 5.91 31.51 -4.89
CA ALA A 15 7.26 31.46 -4.32
C ALA A 15 7.32 30.52 -3.11
N ALA A 16 6.29 30.51 -2.26
CA ALA A 16 6.21 29.58 -1.13
C ALA A 16 6.02 28.12 -1.58
N PHE A 17 5.25 27.87 -2.65
CA PHE A 17 5.12 26.54 -3.25
C PHE A 17 6.43 26.06 -3.85
N ALA A 18 7.14 26.92 -4.58
CA ALA A 18 8.43 26.60 -5.17
C ALA A 18 9.45 26.19 -4.09
N ALA A 19 9.54 26.95 -2.98
CA ALA A 19 10.39 26.59 -1.85
C ALA A 19 10.02 25.23 -1.23
N ALA A 20 8.72 24.94 -1.07
CA ALA A 20 8.26 23.65 -0.57
C ALA A 20 8.59 22.49 -1.53
N ILE A 21 8.43 22.72 -2.84
CA ILE A 21 8.78 21.75 -3.89
C ILE A 21 10.29 21.48 -3.87
N GLU A 22 11.14 22.50 -3.82
CA GLU A 22 12.60 22.36 -3.77
C GLU A 22 13.06 21.53 -2.56
N ASP A 23 12.48 21.81 -1.39
CA ASP A 23 12.71 21.05 -0.15
C ASP A 23 12.29 19.58 -0.29
N GLU A 24 11.14 19.31 -0.91
CA GLU A 24 10.65 17.95 -1.18
C GLU A 24 11.56 17.21 -2.16
N VAL A 25 11.96 17.84 -3.27
CA VAL A 25 12.91 17.29 -4.23
C VAL A 25 14.23 16.93 -3.54
N THR A 26 14.70 17.78 -2.63
CA THR A 26 15.92 17.53 -1.85
C THR A 26 15.76 16.33 -0.92
N ALA A 27 14.62 16.20 -0.23
CA ALA A 27 14.31 15.07 0.65
C ALA A 27 14.21 13.75 -0.14
N GLU A 28 13.50 13.75 -1.27
CA GLU A 28 13.36 12.58 -2.15
C GLU A 28 14.72 12.12 -2.70
N LYS A 29 15.57 13.06 -3.15
CA LYS A 29 16.94 12.75 -3.62
C LYS A 29 17.82 12.13 -2.53
N ALA A 30 17.62 12.49 -1.26
CA ALA A 30 18.36 11.94 -0.14
C ALA A 30 17.92 10.51 0.26
N SER A 31 16.71 10.09 -0.15
CA SER A 31 16.17 8.77 0.15
C SER A 31 16.59 7.72 -0.89
N GLU A 32 17.83 7.25 -0.81
CA GLU A 32 18.38 6.24 -1.75
C GLU A 32 17.57 4.92 -1.83
N ARG A 33 16.73 4.63 -0.81
CA ARG A 33 15.99 3.36 -0.65
C ARG A 33 14.61 3.33 -1.31
N THR A 34 14.00 4.48 -1.61
CA THR A 34 12.61 4.57 -2.11
C THR A 34 12.50 4.50 -3.63
N HIS A 35 13.62 4.71 -4.34
CA HIS A 35 13.61 4.82 -5.80
C HIS A 35 14.32 3.67 -6.51
N ARG A 36 15.08 2.83 -5.78
CA ARG A 36 15.76 1.67 -6.36
C ARG A 36 14.89 0.41 -6.21
N HIS A 37 14.43 -0.11 -7.33
CA HIS A 37 13.60 -1.31 -7.41
C HIS A 37 14.38 -2.43 -8.09
N ALA A 38 14.53 -3.55 -7.38
CA ALA A 38 15.10 -4.76 -7.97
C ALA A 38 14.09 -5.38 -8.94
N LEU A 39 14.55 -5.65 -10.14
CA LEU A 39 13.81 -6.24 -11.24
C LEU A 39 14.51 -7.52 -11.66
N VAL A 40 13.74 -8.56 -11.95
CA VAL A 40 14.22 -9.88 -12.37
C VAL A 40 13.38 -10.40 -13.53
N GLU A 41 13.93 -11.34 -14.29
CA GLU A 41 13.20 -12.02 -15.38
C GLU A 41 12.60 -11.03 -16.40
N GLY A 42 13.39 -10.01 -16.75
CA GLY A 42 13.02 -9.00 -17.72
C GLY A 42 12.83 -9.63 -19.09
N THR A 43 11.63 -9.57 -19.64
CA THR A 43 11.35 -10.01 -21.00
C THR A 43 11.08 -8.79 -21.85
N LEU A 44 11.79 -8.67 -22.98
CA LEU A 44 11.43 -7.67 -23.98
C LEU A 44 10.02 -8.01 -24.49
N VAL A 45 9.11 -7.09 -24.26
CA VAL A 45 7.74 -7.21 -24.72
C VAL A 45 7.69 -6.63 -26.12
N SER A 46 7.99 -5.34 -26.25
CA SER A 46 7.76 -4.60 -27.47
C SER A 46 8.81 -3.53 -27.61
N ASP A 47 9.39 -3.34 -28.78
CA ASP A 47 10.06 -2.07 -29.06
C ASP A 47 8.91 -1.02 -29.25
N THR A 48 8.82 0.07 -28.45
CA THR A 48 7.62 0.95 -28.35
C THR A 48 7.38 1.97 -29.48
N GLY A 49 8.38 2.25 -30.31
CA GLY A 49 8.29 3.06 -31.53
C GLY A 49 8.77 4.49 -31.35
N ASP A 50 9.05 4.92 -30.11
CA ASP A 50 9.55 6.25 -29.74
C ASP A 50 11.01 6.21 -29.27
N GLU A 51 11.87 5.45 -29.96
CA GLU A 51 13.25 5.21 -29.50
C GLU A 51 13.35 4.49 -28.14
N ASN A 52 12.24 3.90 -27.64
CA ASN A 52 12.22 3.12 -26.39
C ASN A 52 11.81 1.65 -26.63
N PHE A 53 12.25 0.75 -25.76
CA PHE A 53 12.06 -0.70 -25.71
C PHE A 53 11.29 -1.07 -24.44
N LEU A 54 10.06 -1.55 -24.56
CA LEU A 54 9.22 -2.00 -23.46
C LEU A 54 9.62 -3.38 -22.97
N TYR A 55 9.94 -3.45 -21.69
CA TYR A 55 10.22 -4.65 -20.93
C TYR A 55 9.13 -4.88 -19.89
N PHE A 56 8.77 -6.14 -19.67
CA PHE A 56 8.13 -6.56 -18.43
C PHE A 56 9.19 -7.17 -17.54
N PHE A 57 9.22 -6.71 -16.29
CA PHE A 57 10.06 -7.27 -15.25
C PHE A 57 9.18 -7.81 -14.14
N SER A 58 9.55 -8.98 -13.64
CA SER A 58 9.08 -9.45 -12.34
C SER A 58 9.81 -8.66 -11.26
N THR A 59 9.12 -8.29 -10.20
CA THR A 59 9.71 -7.64 -9.05
C THR A 59 9.10 -8.21 -7.78
N PRO A 60 9.90 -8.47 -6.75
CA PRO A 60 9.36 -8.92 -5.47
C PRO A 60 8.55 -7.82 -4.76
N TYR A 61 8.53 -6.58 -5.29
CA TYR A 61 7.90 -5.44 -4.68
C TYR A 61 6.98 -4.71 -5.65
N GLU A 62 5.77 -4.40 -5.21
CA GLU A 62 4.90 -3.51 -5.97
C GLU A 62 5.48 -2.09 -6.01
N VAL A 63 5.84 -1.66 -7.22
CA VAL A 63 6.42 -0.36 -7.54
C VAL A 63 5.33 0.71 -7.45
N ASN A 64 5.58 1.71 -6.62
CA ASN A 64 4.65 2.82 -6.43
C ASN A 64 5.26 4.10 -6.99
N LEU A 65 5.25 4.18 -8.32
CA LEU A 65 5.67 5.36 -9.06
C LEU A 65 4.46 5.83 -9.89
N PRO A 66 4.26 7.14 -10.03
CA PRO A 66 3.33 7.65 -11.04
C PRO A 66 3.69 7.04 -12.39
N GLU A 67 2.69 6.55 -13.12
CA GLU A 67 2.90 6.14 -14.52
C GLU A 67 3.43 7.35 -15.32
N GLU A 68 4.25 7.07 -16.33
CA GLU A 68 5.02 8.08 -17.08
C GLU A 68 6.19 8.72 -16.30
N SER A 69 6.52 8.23 -15.08
CA SER A 69 7.72 8.68 -14.37
C SER A 69 8.99 8.35 -15.16
N MET A 70 9.87 9.34 -15.29
CA MET A 70 11.22 9.11 -15.79
C MET A 70 11.98 8.21 -14.79
N ILE A 71 12.73 7.26 -15.32
CA ILE A 71 13.50 6.29 -14.55
C ILE A 71 14.85 6.04 -15.23
N GLN A 72 15.79 5.50 -14.48
CA GLN A 72 17.04 4.95 -14.98
C GLN A 72 17.07 3.45 -14.72
N LEU A 73 17.52 2.67 -15.69
CA LEU A 73 17.72 1.23 -15.55
C LEU A 73 19.21 0.93 -15.48
N GLU A 74 19.63 0.32 -14.39
CA GLU A 74 20.96 -0.25 -14.24
C GLU A 74 20.94 -1.74 -14.61
N VAL A 75 21.57 -2.10 -15.72
CA VAL A 75 21.64 -3.47 -16.26
C VAL A 75 23.09 -3.80 -16.59
N ASP A 76 23.62 -4.88 -16.03
CA ASP A 76 25.01 -5.33 -16.21
C ASP A 76 26.07 -4.22 -16.01
N GLY A 77 25.83 -3.31 -15.06
CA GLY A 77 26.71 -2.19 -14.75
C GLY A 77 26.63 -0.99 -15.71
N ARG A 78 25.69 -0.99 -16.65
CA ARG A 78 25.35 0.15 -17.52
C ARG A 78 24.08 0.83 -17.04
N VAL A 79 24.00 2.15 -17.16
CA VAL A 79 22.80 2.93 -16.83
C VAL A 79 22.16 3.42 -18.12
N VAL A 80 20.88 3.12 -18.31
CA VAL A 80 20.07 3.47 -19.47
C VAL A 80 18.87 4.28 -19.01
N GLN A 81 18.41 5.26 -19.79
CA GLN A 81 17.19 6.00 -19.45
C GLN A 81 15.95 5.15 -19.74
N GLY A 82 14.83 5.50 -19.12
CA GLY A 82 13.55 4.88 -19.40
C GLY A 82 12.39 5.61 -18.78
N VAL A 83 11.20 5.07 -19.00
CA VAL A 83 9.93 5.54 -18.48
C VAL A 83 9.22 4.38 -17.81
N TYR A 84 8.77 4.59 -16.58
CA TYR A 84 7.89 3.66 -15.89
C TYR A 84 6.51 3.71 -16.56
N ALA A 85 6.16 2.65 -17.28
CA ALA A 85 4.90 2.56 -18.02
C ALA A 85 3.72 2.07 -17.15
N GLY A 86 4.01 1.62 -15.92
CA GLY A 86 3.02 1.13 -14.98
C GLY A 86 3.41 -0.22 -14.37
N GLY A 87 2.64 -0.67 -13.39
CA GLY A 87 2.88 -1.92 -12.70
C GLY A 87 1.60 -2.44 -12.07
N ASP A 88 1.45 -3.76 -12.13
CA ASP A 88 0.37 -4.47 -11.44
C ASP A 88 1.03 -5.52 -10.54
N ARG A 89 0.89 -5.33 -9.23
CA ARG A 89 1.41 -6.22 -8.19
C ARG A 89 2.92 -6.45 -8.30
N ASP A 90 3.36 -7.57 -8.85
CA ASP A 90 4.74 -7.99 -9.00
C ASP A 90 5.25 -7.88 -10.44
N LEU A 91 4.43 -7.39 -11.36
CA LEU A 91 4.83 -7.13 -12.74
C LEU A 91 4.99 -5.63 -12.97
N VAL A 92 6.13 -5.24 -13.51
CA VAL A 92 6.47 -3.86 -13.82
C VAL A 92 6.75 -3.71 -15.30
N SER A 93 6.15 -2.68 -15.89
CA SER A 93 6.27 -2.33 -17.30
C SER A 93 7.19 -1.11 -17.44
N ILE A 94 8.26 -1.25 -18.20
CA ILE A 94 9.26 -0.18 -18.38
C ILE A 94 9.61 0.00 -19.84
N ALA A 95 9.47 1.22 -20.35
CA ALA A 95 9.98 1.60 -21.65
C ALA A 95 11.42 2.14 -21.51
N SER A 96 12.44 1.38 -21.91
CA SER A 96 13.86 1.76 -21.85
C SER A 96 14.31 2.45 -23.13
N SER A 97 15.17 3.47 -23.09
CA SER A 97 15.67 4.16 -24.30
C SER A 97 16.67 3.35 -25.14
N GLU A 98 17.10 2.17 -24.69
CA GLU A 98 18.04 1.33 -25.42
C GLU A 98 17.62 -0.14 -25.37
N PHE A 99 18.12 -0.92 -26.33
CA PHE A 99 17.90 -2.35 -26.37
C PHE A 99 18.79 -3.05 -25.34
N LEU A 100 18.18 -3.66 -24.33
CA LEU A 100 18.85 -4.36 -23.23
C LEU A 100 19.02 -5.87 -23.51
N GLY A 101 18.60 -6.35 -24.68
CA GLY A 101 18.48 -7.78 -24.99
C GLY A 101 17.03 -8.28 -24.98
N ALA A 102 16.77 -9.48 -25.51
CA ALA A 102 15.44 -10.10 -25.50
C ALA A 102 15.03 -10.61 -24.10
N GLN A 103 16.03 -10.99 -23.30
CA GLN A 103 15.89 -11.48 -21.94
C GLN A 103 16.94 -10.76 -21.07
N VAL A 104 16.50 -10.20 -19.95
CA VAL A 104 17.30 -9.45 -18.99
C VAL A 104 17.18 -10.16 -17.66
N ARG A 105 18.24 -10.85 -17.23
CA ARG A 105 18.21 -11.68 -16.02
C ARG A 105 17.85 -10.88 -14.76
N ALA A 106 18.46 -9.70 -14.62
CA ALA A 106 18.22 -8.79 -13.51
C ALA A 106 18.51 -7.35 -13.95
N ALA A 107 17.77 -6.41 -13.38
CA ALA A 107 17.97 -4.99 -13.55
C ALA A 107 17.69 -4.27 -12.22
N THR A 108 18.20 -3.05 -12.06
CA THR A 108 17.77 -2.15 -10.99
C THR A 108 17.17 -0.91 -11.61
N MET A 109 15.87 -0.68 -11.39
CA MET A 109 15.22 0.57 -11.78
C MET A 109 15.45 1.61 -10.70
N ILE A 110 15.83 2.82 -11.09
CA ILE A 110 16.06 4.00 -10.25
C ILE A 110 15.07 5.06 -10.69
N ALA A 111 14.07 5.38 -9.87
CA ALA A 111 13.08 6.37 -10.21
C ALA A 111 13.54 7.81 -9.96
N THR A 112 13.09 8.76 -10.79
CA THR A 112 13.27 10.22 -10.56
C THR A 112 11.91 10.90 -10.34
N PRO A 113 11.15 10.54 -9.27
CA PRO A 113 9.78 11.04 -9.09
C PRO A 113 9.68 12.56 -8.92
N TRP A 114 10.78 13.22 -8.55
CA TRP A 114 10.84 14.68 -8.41
C TRP A 114 10.72 15.45 -9.74
N ASP A 115 10.93 14.84 -10.90
CA ASP A 115 10.84 15.55 -12.20
C ASP A 115 9.43 16.12 -12.44
N LEU A 116 8.40 15.42 -11.95
CA LEU A 116 7.01 15.90 -12.00
C LEU A 116 6.78 17.12 -11.10
N LEU A 117 7.46 17.19 -9.95
CA LEU A 117 7.39 18.33 -9.04
C LEU A 117 8.08 19.55 -9.65
N LEU A 118 9.24 19.36 -10.28
CA LEU A 118 9.92 20.44 -11.01
C LEU A 118 9.05 20.97 -12.16
N LYS A 119 8.38 20.07 -12.89
CA LYS A 119 7.46 20.50 -13.96
C LYS A 119 6.25 21.26 -13.43
N LEU A 120 5.72 20.86 -12.27
CA LEU A 120 4.67 21.60 -11.58
C LEU A 120 5.16 23.00 -11.18
N GLU A 121 6.37 23.12 -10.64
CA GLU A 121 6.99 24.39 -10.29
C GLU A 121 7.10 25.31 -11.52
N ASP A 122 7.58 24.80 -12.66
CA ASP A 122 7.64 25.56 -13.92
C ASP A 122 6.27 26.11 -14.33
N ARG A 123 5.22 25.27 -14.26
CA ARG A 123 3.85 25.67 -14.60
C ARG A 123 3.31 26.74 -13.66
N LEU A 124 3.54 26.59 -12.35
CA LEU A 124 3.14 27.57 -11.36
C LEU A 124 3.85 28.91 -11.58
N ASN A 125 5.16 28.88 -11.87
CA ASN A 125 5.91 30.09 -12.19
C ASN A 125 5.37 30.80 -13.43
N ALA A 126 4.98 30.06 -14.47
CA ALA A 126 4.37 30.63 -15.67
C ALA A 126 3.04 31.34 -15.40
N LEU A 127 2.27 30.93 -14.37
CA LEU A 127 1.03 31.62 -13.99
C LEU A 127 1.26 33.07 -13.53
N LYS A 128 2.48 33.44 -13.11
CA LYS A 128 2.77 34.84 -12.68
C LYS A 128 2.57 35.84 -13.81
N ASP A 129 2.76 35.39 -15.04
CA ASP A 129 2.73 36.21 -16.24
C ASP A 129 1.37 36.13 -16.97
N GLU A 130 0.42 35.33 -16.47
CA GLU A 130 -0.94 35.25 -17.03
C GLU A 130 -1.84 36.40 -16.51
N ASP A 131 -2.73 36.88 -17.38
CA ASP A 131 -3.62 38.00 -17.07
C ASP A 131 -4.84 37.60 -16.19
N ASP A 132 -5.17 36.31 -16.10
CA ASP A 132 -6.39 35.77 -15.46
C ASP A 132 -6.11 34.82 -14.29
N CYS A 133 -5.35 35.30 -13.31
CA CYS A 133 -4.92 34.53 -12.15
C CYS A 133 -5.88 34.59 -10.96
N GLY A 134 -6.99 35.33 -11.10
CA GLY A 134 -7.89 35.61 -9.99
C GLY A 134 -8.57 34.38 -9.40
N ARG A 135 -8.73 33.32 -10.21
CA ARG A 135 -9.32 32.04 -9.79
C ARG A 135 -8.38 31.20 -8.93
N ALA A 136 -7.09 31.16 -9.29
CA ALA A 136 -6.05 30.55 -8.48
C ALA A 136 -5.94 31.25 -7.12
N LEU A 137 -5.95 32.59 -7.11
CA LEU A 137 -5.89 33.37 -5.87
C LEU A 137 -7.15 33.21 -5.01
N ALA A 138 -8.33 33.06 -5.62
CA ALA A 138 -9.59 32.84 -4.92
C ALA A 138 -9.58 31.57 -4.05
N LEU A 139 -8.75 30.56 -4.36
CA LEU A 139 -8.56 29.40 -3.49
C LEU A 139 -7.81 29.73 -2.20
N LEU A 140 -6.83 30.63 -2.28
CA LEU A 140 -5.96 30.98 -1.16
C LEU A 140 -6.52 32.14 -0.33
N SER A 141 -7.56 32.80 -0.84
CA SER A 141 -8.27 33.89 -0.17
C SER A 141 -9.42 33.38 0.71
N PRO A 142 -9.88 34.18 1.70
CA PRO A 142 -11.08 33.87 2.48
C PRO A 142 -12.33 33.65 1.58
N PRO A 143 -13.31 32.86 2.05
CA PRO A 143 -14.58 32.66 1.34
C PRO A 143 -15.24 33.98 0.95
N ALA A 144 -15.60 34.11 -0.33
CA ALA A 144 -16.38 35.23 -0.85
C ALA A 144 -17.64 34.68 -1.53
N PRO A 145 -18.78 35.40 -1.48
CA PRO A 145 -19.97 35.02 -2.25
C PRO A 145 -19.61 34.97 -3.74
N GLY A 146 -19.82 33.82 -4.37
CA GLY A 146 -19.58 33.65 -5.80
C GLY A 146 -20.71 34.24 -6.65
N ASN A 147 -20.49 34.32 -7.95
CA ASN A 147 -21.56 34.54 -8.90
C ASN A 147 -22.36 33.23 -9.03
N SER A 148 -23.67 33.27 -8.74
CA SER A 148 -24.53 32.12 -9.03
C SER A 148 -24.41 31.75 -10.52
N LEU A 149 -24.37 30.46 -10.88
CA LEU A 149 -24.70 30.05 -12.25
C LEU A 149 -26.23 29.96 -12.29
N PRO A 150 -26.97 30.99 -12.74
CA PRO A 150 -28.43 30.99 -12.69
C PRO A 150 -29.01 29.86 -13.54
N GLU A 151 -28.23 29.43 -14.54
CA GLU A 151 -28.52 28.28 -15.37
C GLU A 151 -28.67 27.03 -14.50
N LEU A 152 -27.71 26.69 -13.62
CA LEU A 152 -27.79 25.51 -12.74
C LEU A 152 -28.86 25.62 -11.63
N ASN A 153 -29.46 26.80 -11.41
CA ASN A 153 -30.50 27.03 -10.41
C ASN A 153 -31.88 26.43 -10.79
N GLY A 154 -31.98 25.72 -11.92
CA GLY A 154 -33.15 24.90 -12.29
C GLY A 154 -33.15 23.52 -11.64
N ALA A 155 -34.28 22.80 -11.71
CA ALA A 155 -34.32 21.40 -11.28
C ALA A 155 -33.40 20.55 -12.17
N PHE A 156 -32.37 19.92 -11.58
CA PHE A 156 -31.54 18.90 -12.23
C PHE A 156 -32.42 17.90 -13.00
N VAL A 157 -32.07 17.60 -14.25
CA VAL A 157 -32.96 16.96 -15.24
C VAL A 157 -33.48 15.58 -14.79
N ASP A 158 -32.71 14.82 -13.99
CA ASP A 158 -33.16 13.58 -13.35
C ASP A 158 -32.51 13.40 -11.97
N ASN A 159 -33.19 13.85 -10.92
CA ASN A 159 -32.68 13.85 -9.53
C ASN A 159 -33.36 12.82 -8.62
N ARG A 160 -34.16 11.89 -9.19
CA ARG A 160 -34.95 10.91 -8.43
C ARG A 160 -34.10 9.89 -7.68
N TRP A 161 -32.88 9.65 -8.16
CA TRP A 161 -31.92 8.71 -7.59
C TRP A 161 -30.96 9.35 -6.59
N LEU A 162 -30.96 10.69 -6.48
CA LEU A 162 -30.15 11.43 -5.53
C LEU A 162 -30.88 11.54 -4.19
N ASP A 163 -30.16 11.31 -3.09
CA ASP A 163 -30.72 11.59 -1.77
C ASP A 163 -30.70 13.11 -1.45
N PRO A 164 -31.41 13.56 -0.40
CA PRO A 164 -31.49 14.98 -0.07
C PRO A 164 -30.12 15.67 0.13
N SER A 165 -29.13 14.97 0.70
CA SER A 165 -27.80 15.55 0.94
C SER A 165 -27.00 15.71 -0.36
N GLN A 166 -27.17 14.80 -1.31
CA GLN A 166 -26.58 14.91 -2.64
C GLN A 166 -27.22 16.05 -3.44
N ARG A 167 -28.55 16.24 -3.33
CA ARG A 167 -29.23 17.38 -3.96
C ARG A 167 -28.78 18.73 -3.38
N ASP A 168 -28.64 18.83 -2.06
CA ASP A 168 -28.08 20.03 -1.38
C ASP A 168 -26.67 20.33 -1.88
N ALA A 169 -25.83 19.31 -2.04
CA ALA A 169 -24.49 19.48 -2.58
C ALA A 169 -24.48 20.05 -4.00
N LEU A 170 -25.33 19.52 -4.89
CA LEU A 170 -25.44 20.03 -6.25
C LEU A 170 -26.01 21.45 -6.31
N GLN A 171 -26.95 21.79 -5.42
CA GLN A 171 -27.47 23.15 -5.30
C GLN A 171 -26.39 24.13 -4.83
N LYS A 172 -25.58 23.77 -3.83
CA LYS A 172 -24.46 24.60 -3.38
C LYS A 172 -23.44 24.83 -4.49
N VAL A 173 -23.15 23.81 -5.30
CA VAL A 173 -22.33 23.97 -6.50
C VAL A 173 -22.94 25.01 -7.44
N ALA A 174 -24.25 25.02 -7.66
CA ALA A 174 -24.91 26.03 -8.50
C ALA A 174 -24.73 27.47 -7.96
N GLU A 175 -24.77 27.63 -6.63
CA GLU A 175 -24.78 28.93 -5.94
C GLU A 175 -23.38 29.54 -5.73
N ARG A 176 -22.30 28.73 -5.68
CA ARG A 176 -20.96 29.18 -5.29
C ARG A 176 -19.92 29.02 -6.41
N ASP A 177 -18.94 29.92 -6.46
CA ASP A 177 -17.83 29.84 -7.42
C ASP A 177 -16.83 28.74 -7.05
N VAL A 178 -16.57 28.59 -5.76
CA VAL A 178 -15.78 27.51 -5.19
C VAL A 178 -16.68 26.71 -4.26
N SER A 179 -16.75 25.39 -4.46
CA SER A 179 -17.61 24.51 -3.66
C SER A 179 -16.86 23.27 -3.21
N PHE A 180 -17.22 22.77 -2.03
CA PHE A 180 -16.66 21.57 -1.42
C PHE A 180 -17.75 20.53 -1.19
N ILE A 181 -17.65 19.39 -1.85
CA ILE A 181 -18.49 18.21 -1.57
C ILE A 181 -17.69 17.32 -0.62
N TRP A 182 -18.03 17.41 0.68
CA TRP A 182 -17.50 16.50 1.68
C TRP A 182 -18.27 15.18 1.60
N GLY A 183 -17.63 14.15 1.04
CA GLY A 183 -18.24 12.85 0.80
C GLY A 183 -17.61 11.74 1.65
N PRO A 184 -18.12 11.50 2.88
CA PRO A 184 -17.74 10.36 3.70
C PRO A 184 -17.86 9.01 2.99
N PRO A 185 -17.25 7.92 3.51
CA PRO A 185 -17.24 6.62 2.87
C PRO A 185 -18.64 6.09 2.54
N GLY A 186 -18.83 5.62 1.31
CA GLY A 186 -20.09 5.00 0.88
C GLY A 186 -21.23 5.98 0.59
N THR A 187 -21.02 7.30 0.68
CA THR A 187 -22.09 8.31 0.50
C THR A 187 -22.42 8.66 -0.96
N GLY A 188 -21.76 8.01 -1.92
CA GLY A 188 -21.98 8.27 -3.33
C GLY A 188 -21.36 9.57 -3.84
N LYS A 189 -20.23 10.01 -3.26
CA LYS A 189 -19.45 11.17 -3.72
C LYS A 189 -19.19 11.17 -5.23
N THR A 190 -18.57 10.11 -5.73
CA THR A 190 -18.26 9.95 -7.15
C THR A 190 -19.52 9.93 -8.02
N TRP A 191 -20.62 9.35 -7.54
CA TRP A 191 -21.90 9.40 -8.24
C TRP A 191 -22.48 10.81 -8.28
N THR A 192 -22.38 11.57 -7.18
CA THR A 192 -22.81 12.97 -7.12
C THR A 192 -22.03 13.81 -8.13
N VAL A 193 -20.71 13.64 -8.20
CA VAL A 193 -19.86 14.25 -9.23
C VAL A 193 -20.28 13.81 -10.63
N ALA A 194 -20.58 12.53 -10.85
CA ALA A 194 -21.01 12.03 -12.15
C ALA A 194 -22.34 12.65 -12.63
N TYR A 195 -23.32 12.80 -11.75
CA TYR A 195 -24.58 13.47 -12.07
C TYR A 195 -24.38 14.97 -12.33
N LEU A 196 -23.47 15.64 -11.61
CA LEU A 196 -23.07 17.01 -11.93
C LEU A 196 -22.49 17.11 -13.34
N VAL A 197 -21.53 16.24 -13.70
CA VAL A 197 -20.91 16.23 -15.03
C VAL A 197 -21.95 15.97 -16.12
N ARG A 198 -22.86 15.00 -15.92
CA ARG A 198 -23.97 14.76 -16.86
C ARG A 198 -24.83 16.00 -17.07
N GLU A 199 -25.20 16.69 -15.99
CA GLU A 199 -26.00 17.92 -16.08
C GLU A 199 -25.25 19.02 -16.83
N LEU A 200 -23.94 19.16 -16.60
CA LEU A 200 -23.09 20.10 -17.32
C LEU A 200 -22.95 19.74 -18.81
N ILE A 201 -22.94 18.44 -19.14
CA ILE A 201 -22.96 17.95 -20.53
C ILE A 201 -24.23 18.45 -21.24
N GLU A 202 -25.40 18.21 -20.64
CA GLU A 202 -26.70 18.62 -21.19
C GLU A 202 -26.80 20.14 -21.40
N ARG A 203 -26.07 20.92 -20.59
CA ARG A 203 -26.03 22.38 -20.65
C ARG A 203 -24.94 22.94 -21.56
N HIS A 204 -24.28 22.08 -22.33
CA HIS A 204 -23.19 22.46 -23.23
C HIS A 204 -22.01 23.18 -22.52
N LYS A 205 -21.76 22.87 -21.25
CA LYS A 205 -20.63 23.41 -20.49
C LYS A 205 -19.41 22.51 -20.64
N SER A 206 -18.25 23.14 -20.78
CA SER A 206 -16.95 22.47 -20.80
C SER A 206 -16.50 22.12 -19.38
N VAL A 207 -16.03 20.88 -19.19
CA VAL A 207 -15.66 20.35 -17.88
C VAL A 207 -14.28 19.72 -17.91
N LEU A 208 -13.43 20.11 -16.96
CA LEU A 208 -12.18 19.42 -16.67
C LEU A 208 -12.36 18.62 -15.37
N LEU A 209 -12.43 17.30 -15.48
CA LEU A 209 -12.56 16.37 -14.36
C LEU A 209 -11.18 15.80 -14.00
N LEU A 210 -10.73 16.08 -12.79
CA LEU A 210 -9.38 15.79 -12.31
C LEU A 210 -9.41 14.88 -11.10
N ALA A 211 -8.37 14.09 -10.92
CA ALA A 211 -8.04 13.42 -9.66
C ALA A 211 -6.52 13.23 -9.53
N HIS A 212 -6.05 12.90 -8.33
CA HIS A 212 -4.62 12.72 -8.05
C HIS A 212 -4.01 11.44 -8.67
N SER A 213 -4.82 10.44 -9.04
CA SER A 213 -4.35 9.16 -9.58
C SER A 213 -5.22 8.64 -10.73
N ASN A 214 -4.63 7.87 -11.66
CA ASN A 214 -5.35 7.27 -12.78
C ASN A 214 -6.52 6.39 -12.31
N ALA A 215 -6.34 5.61 -11.24
CA ALA A 215 -7.41 4.79 -10.67
C ALA A 215 -8.61 5.63 -10.20
N ALA A 216 -8.37 6.78 -9.55
CA ALA A 216 -9.43 7.69 -9.13
C ALA A 216 -10.15 8.33 -10.34
N VAL A 217 -9.40 8.76 -11.37
CA VAL A 217 -9.99 9.30 -12.60
C VAL A 217 -10.83 8.25 -13.32
N ASP A 218 -10.36 7.00 -13.38
CA ASP A 218 -11.09 5.90 -14.00
C ASP A 218 -12.40 5.61 -13.23
N VAL A 219 -12.36 5.58 -11.89
CA VAL A 219 -13.56 5.42 -11.06
C VAL A 219 -14.57 6.55 -11.33
N ALA A 220 -14.11 7.81 -11.38
CA ALA A 220 -14.96 8.96 -11.69
C ALA A 220 -15.51 8.90 -13.12
N THR A 221 -14.68 8.53 -14.09
CA THR A 221 -15.04 8.37 -15.50
C THR A 221 -16.12 7.31 -15.68
N LEU A 222 -15.96 6.14 -15.03
CA LEU A 222 -16.95 5.08 -15.08
C LEU A 222 -18.29 5.51 -14.48
N ALA A 223 -18.28 6.28 -13.39
CA ALA A 223 -19.51 6.82 -12.82
C ALA A 223 -20.20 7.78 -13.80
N VAL A 224 -19.45 8.66 -14.49
CA VAL A 224 -19.99 9.55 -15.53
C VAL A 224 -20.56 8.75 -16.69
N VAL A 225 -19.83 7.74 -17.18
CA VAL A 225 -20.30 6.83 -18.25
C VAL A 225 -21.63 6.20 -17.86
N ASN A 226 -21.72 5.65 -16.64
CA ASN A 226 -22.94 5.03 -16.14
C ASN A 226 -24.09 6.05 -16.00
N ALA A 227 -23.81 7.26 -15.52
CA ALA A 227 -24.80 8.32 -15.42
C ALA A 227 -25.34 8.74 -16.80
N CYS A 228 -24.51 8.67 -17.85
CA CYS A 228 -24.86 8.99 -19.23
C CYS A 228 -25.43 7.79 -20.03
N ARG A 229 -25.56 6.59 -19.43
CA ARG A 229 -26.15 5.45 -20.16
C ARG A 229 -27.59 5.75 -20.59
N GLY A 230 -27.89 5.45 -21.85
CA GLY A 230 -29.20 5.72 -22.45
C GLY A 230 -29.35 7.14 -23.00
N THR A 231 -28.32 7.99 -22.92
CA THR A 231 -28.28 9.30 -23.60
C THR A 231 -27.34 9.25 -24.81
N PRO A 232 -27.43 10.20 -25.76
CA PRO A 232 -26.57 10.20 -26.94
C PRO A 232 -25.17 10.79 -26.70
N TYR A 233 -24.88 11.33 -25.50
CA TYR A 233 -23.70 12.16 -25.26
C TYR A 233 -22.37 11.44 -25.52
N LEU A 234 -22.22 10.21 -25.02
CA LEU A 234 -20.98 9.43 -25.19
C LEU A 234 -20.75 9.07 -26.67
N ALA A 235 -21.80 8.63 -27.37
CA ALA A 235 -21.71 8.32 -28.79
C ALA A 235 -21.36 9.55 -29.66
N GLN A 236 -21.73 10.76 -29.19
CA GLN A 236 -21.35 12.04 -29.83
C GLN A 236 -19.90 12.45 -29.53
N GLY A 237 -19.22 11.76 -28.60
CA GLY A 237 -17.87 12.10 -28.15
C GLY A 237 -17.85 13.30 -27.20
N ALA A 238 -18.90 13.50 -26.40
CA ALA A 238 -18.97 14.59 -25.42
C ALA A 238 -17.90 14.48 -24.32
N MET A 239 -17.31 13.30 -24.12
CA MET A 239 -16.33 13.04 -23.08
C MET A 239 -15.13 12.26 -23.61
N ILE A 240 -13.94 12.61 -23.11
CA ILE A 240 -12.74 11.78 -23.24
C ILE A 240 -12.11 11.49 -21.88
N ARG A 241 -11.52 10.30 -21.76
CA ARG A 241 -10.56 9.94 -20.71
C ARG A 241 -9.15 10.09 -21.28
N TYR A 242 -8.48 11.18 -20.93
CA TYR A 242 -7.16 11.52 -21.45
C TYR A 242 -6.06 11.06 -20.48
N GLY A 243 -5.08 10.31 -20.99
CA GLY A 243 -4.06 9.63 -20.19
C GLY A 243 -4.26 8.10 -20.17
N ILE A 244 -3.61 7.43 -19.22
CA ILE A 244 -3.59 5.96 -19.14
C ILE A 244 -4.88 5.45 -18.50
N LEU A 245 -5.51 4.48 -19.14
CA LEU A 245 -6.66 3.72 -18.64
C LEU A 245 -6.16 2.43 -17.97
N ILE A 246 -6.44 2.26 -16.68
CA ILE A 246 -6.02 1.11 -15.88
C ILE A 246 -7.17 0.12 -15.68
N ARG A 247 -8.41 0.63 -15.62
CA ARG A 247 -9.62 -0.18 -15.39
C ARG A 247 -10.05 -0.98 -16.62
N ARG A 248 -10.09 -2.32 -16.50
CA ARG A 248 -10.49 -3.25 -17.58
C ARG A 248 -11.89 -2.99 -18.14
N ASP A 249 -12.84 -2.63 -17.28
CA ASP A 249 -14.22 -2.31 -17.67
C ASP A 249 -14.33 -0.99 -18.45
N LEU A 250 -13.38 -0.06 -18.29
CA LEU A 250 -13.30 1.14 -19.13
C LEU A 250 -12.50 0.92 -20.42
N LEU A 251 -11.58 -0.05 -20.45
CA LEU A 251 -10.84 -0.37 -21.67
C LEU A 251 -11.75 -0.82 -22.82
N VAL A 252 -12.92 -1.39 -22.50
CA VAL A 252 -13.93 -1.78 -23.49
C VAL A 252 -14.86 -0.64 -23.90
N GLU A 253 -14.86 0.48 -23.17
CA GLU A 253 -15.72 1.64 -23.46
C GLU A 253 -15.07 2.50 -24.55
N SER A 254 -15.35 2.17 -25.81
CA SER A 254 -14.73 2.83 -26.97
C SER A 254 -15.14 4.30 -27.17
N ASP A 255 -16.25 4.74 -26.56
CA ASP A 255 -16.80 6.09 -26.71
C ASP A 255 -16.12 7.17 -25.85
N ILE A 256 -15.20 6.77 -24.96
CA ILE A 256 -14.45 7.69 -24.10
C ILE A 256 -12.93 7.66 -24.37
N ASN A 257 -12.46 6.67 -25.12
CA ASN A 257 -11.04 6.54 -25.45
C ASN A 257 -10.69 7.48 -26.61
N PRO A 258 -9.77 8.46 -26.42
CA PRO A 258 -9.44 9.45 -27.45
C PRO A 258 -9.05 8.84 -28.80
N LEU A 259 -8.24 7.77 -28.79
CA LEU A 259 -7.78 7.10 -30.01
C LEU A 259 -8.92 6.40 -30.74
N ASN A 260 -9.82 5.75 -30.01
CA ASN A 260 -10.99 5.09 -30.61
C ASN A 260 -11.97 6.12 -31.20
N ILE A 261 -12.16 7.26 -30.53
CA ILE A 261 -12.99 8.35 -31.04
C ILE A 261 -12.38 8.94 -32.31
N LEU A 262 -11.06 9.18 -32.32
CA LEU A 262 -10.35 9.63 -33.52
C LEU A 262 -10.39 8.62 -34.66
N ALA A 263 -10.23 7.32 -34.37
CA ALA A 263 -10.23 6.27 -35.39
C ALA A 263 -11.53 6.24 -36.19
N ARG A 264 -12.65 6.69 -35.62
CA ARG A 264 -13.95 6.79 -36.34
C ARG A 264 -14.01 7.97 -37.31
N ARG A 265 -13.10 8.94 -37.18
CA ARG A 265 -13.14 10.24 -37.88
C ARG A 265 -11.89 10.49 -38.71
N ASN A 266 -10.80 9.75 -38.48
CA ASN A 266 -9.50 9.98 -39.07
C ASN A 266 -8.82 8.67 -39.48
N VAL A 267 -8.48 8.55 -40.78
CA VAL A 267 -7.90 7.34 -41.39
C VAL A 267 -6.52 7.00 -40.82
N ASP A 268 -5.70 8.01 -40.47
CA ASP A 268 -4.39 7.77 -39.87
C ASP A 268 -4.55 7.20 -38.45
N ALA A 269 -5.53 7.70 -37.68
CA ALA A 269 -5.85 7.18 -36.35
C ALA A 269 -6.47 5.78 -36.43
N GLU A 270 -7.34 5.51 -37.40
CA GLU A 270 -7.90 4.18 -37.66
C GLU A 270 -6.78 3.17 -37.95
N ARG A 271 -5.88 3.52 -38.86
CA ARG A 271 -4.71 2.69 -39.17
C ARG A 271 -3.81 2.50 -37.96
N PHE A 272 -3.60 3.55 -37.15
CA PHE A 272 -2.79 3.47 -35.95
C PHE A 272 -3.39 2.52 -34.89
N VAL A 273 -4.72 2.58 -34.67
CA VAL A 273 -5.43 1.65 -33.77
C VAL A 273 -5.37 0.22 -34.29
N GLY A 274 -5.55 0.01 -35.60
CA GLY A 274 -5.41 -1.30 -36.23
C GLY A 274 -4.01 -1.90 -36.02
N LEU A 275 -2.97 -1.08 -36.20
CA LEU A 275 -1.58 -1.48 -35.93
C LEU A 275 -1.33 -1.75 -34.44
N GLN A 276 -1.92 -0.97 -33.52
CA GLN A 276 -1.86 -1.26 -32.08
C GLN A 276 -2.48 -2.61 -31.72
N SER A 277 -3.64 -2.95 -32.29
CA SER A 277 -4.27 -4.25 -32.07
C SER A 277 -3.41 -5.37 -32.63
N ARG A 278 -2.89 -5.22 -33.85
CA ARG A 278 -2.00 -6.22 -34.46
C ARG A 278 -0.74 -6.43 -33.62
N ARG A 279 -0.15 -5.34 -33.12
CA ARG A 279 0.99 -5.39 -32.20
C ARG A 279 0.64 -6.19 -30.94
N ARG A 280 -0.51 -5.92 -30.31
CA ARG A 280 -0.96 -6.67 -29.12
C ARG A 280 -1.11 -8.16 -29.40
N ASP A 281 -1.73 -8.53 -30.52
CA ASP A 281 -1.93 -9.94 -30.87
C ASP A 281 -0.58 -10.66 -31.00
N LEU A 282 0.39 -10.05 -31.70
CA LEU A 282 1.76 -10.57 -31.84
C LEU A 282 2.44 -10.78 -30.47
N LEU A 283 2.22 -9.87 -29.50
CA LEU A 283 2.75 -9.98 -28.14
C LEU A 283 2.08 -11.08 -27.32
N GLU A 284 0.78 -11.29 -27.49
CA GLU A 284 0.06 -12.37 -26.83
C GLU A 284 0.50 -13.75 -27.34
N HIS A 285 0.75 -13.87 -28.64
CA HIS A 285 1.35 -15.08 -29.22
C HIS A 285 2.74 -15.36 -28.64
N ALA A 286 3.58 -14.33 -28.50
CA ALA A 286 4.92 -14.47 -27.89
C ALA A 286 4.87 -15.00 -26.44
N LYS A 287 3.90 -14.53 -25.65
CA LYS A 287 3.71 -14.94 -24.24
C LYS A 287 3.28 -16.41 -24.07
N ARG A 288 2.72 -17.03 -25.11
CA ARG A 288 2.26 -18.43 -25.08
C ARG A 288 3.32 -19.43 -25.55
N GLU A 289 4.58 -19.00 -25.68
CA GLU A 289 5.69 -19.80 -26.23
C GLU A 289 5.45 -20.28 -27.68
N GLU A 290 4.60 -19.57 -28.43
CA GLU A 290 4.39 -19.80 -29.86
C GLU A 290 5.45 -19.06 -30.70
N LEU A 291 5.64 -19.44 -31.98
CA LEU A 291 6.58 -18.78 -32.89
C LEU A 291 6.29 -17.27 -33.00
N PHE A 292 7.24 -16.43 -32.57
CA PHE A 292 7.15 -14.98 -32.65
C PHE A 292 7.70 -14.44 -33.98
N ASP A 293 6.84 -13.86 -34.82
CA ASP A 293 7.24 -13.21 -36.09
C ASP A 293 7.84 -11.82 -35.83
N THR A 294 9.18 -11.79 -35.77
CA THR A 294 9.96 -10.58 -35.49
C THR A 294 9.92 -9.58 -36.65
N ALA A 295 9.79 -10.05 -37.89
CA ALA A 295 9.80 -9.18 -39.08
C ALA A 295 8.48 -8.43 -39.24
N GLU A 296 7.35 -9.11 -38.99
CA GLU A 296 6.04 -8.47 -38.96
C GLU A 296 5.95 -7.44 -37.82
N PHE A 297 6.45 -7.80 -36.64
CA PHE A 297 6.47 -6.90 -35.48
C PHE A 297 7.20 -5.57 -35.75
N GLU A 298 8.41 -5.63 -36.34
CA GLU A 298 9.18 -4.43 -36.72
C GLU A 298 8.47 -3.60 -37.79
N THR A 299 7.78 -4.25 -38.74
CA THR A 299 6.99 -3.56 -39.77
C THR A 299 5.83 -2.79 -39.16
N VAL A 300 5.05 -3.44 -38.28
CA VAL A 300 3.91 -2.83 -37.56
C VAL A 300 4.37 -1.63 -36.74
N ARG A 301 5.48 -1.77 -36.00
CA ARG A 301 6.11 -0.68 -35.23
C ARG A 301 6.53 0.50 -36.13
N GLY A 302 7.26 0.23 -37.21
CA GLY A 302 7.75 1.28 -38.12
C GLY A 302 6.60 2.08 -38.75
N ASP A 303 5.50 1.42 -39.09
CA ASP A 303 4.31 2.09 -39.61
C ASP A 303 3.56 2.90 -38.54
N MET A 304 3.50 2.43 -37.29
CA MET A 304 2.98 3.22 -36.18
C MET A 304 3.80 4.50 -35.97
N GLY A 305 5.13 4.42 -36.01
CA GLY A 305 6.01 5.58 -35.87
C GLY A 305 5.75 6.67 -36.92
N LYS A 306 5.51 6.29 -38.19
CA LYS A 306 5.16 7.23 -39.28
C LYS A 306 3.79 7.90 -39.11
N LEU A 307 2.87 7.28 -38.38
CA LEU A 307 1.52 7.79 -38.13
C LEU A 307 1.47 8.62 -36.86
N ARG A 308 2.33 8.34 -35.89
CA ARG A 308 2.26 8.90 -34.54
C ARG A 308 2.16 10.42 -34.51
N HIS A 309 3.08 11.13 -35.15
CA HIS A 309 3.06 12.60 -35.11
C HIS A 309 1.75 13.19 -35.67
N ARG A 310 1.16 12.54 -36.70
CA ARG A 310 -0.12 12.94 -37.27
C ARG A 310 -1.28 12.63 -36.32
N VAL A 311 -1.27 11.46 -35.71
CA VAL A 311 -2.28 11.06 -34.70
C VAL A 311 -2.21 11.96 -33.47
N ASP A 312 -1.02 12.24 -32.94
CA ASP A 312 -0.80 13.12 -31.80
C ASP A 312 -1.32 14.54 -32.09
N LYS A 313 -1.06 15.07 -33.30
CA LYS A 313 -1.62 16.36 -33.70
C LYS A 313 -3.15 16.38 -33.68
N GLU A 314 -3.80 15.32 -34.14
CA GLU A 314 -5.26 15.21 -34.11
C GLU A 314 -5.81 14.94 -32.70
N LEU A 315 -5.06 14.23 -31.84
CA LEU A 315 -5.39 14.06 -30.42
C LEU A 315 -5.41 15.41 -29.71
N LYS A 316 -4.42 16.26 -29.95
CA LYS A 316 -4.37 17.62 -29.38
C LYS A 316 -5.61 18.43 -29.76
N LYS A 317 -6.05 18.35 -31.01
CA LYS A 317 -7.31 19.00 -31.46
C LYS A 317 -8.54 18.42 -30.78
N LEU A 318 -8.63 17.09 -30.68
CA LEU A 318 -9.74 16.43 -29.99
C LEU A 318 -9.82 16.90 -28.53
N VAL A 319 -8.68 16.96 -27.83
CA VAL A 319 -8.62 17.46 -26.44
C VAL A 319 -9.08 18.92 -26.36
N ALA A 320 -8.73 19.77 -27.33
CA ALA A 320 -9.15 21.17 -27.36
C ALA A 320 -10.67 21.34 -27.59
N GLU A 321 -11.29 20.47 -28.39
CA GLU A 321 -12.70 20.58 -28.80
C GLU A 321 -13.67 19.78 -27.91
N THR A 322 -13.18 18.77 -27.18
CA THR A 322 -14.06 17.88 -26.38
C THR A 322 -14.69 18.63 -25.21
N GLN A 323 -15.98 18.42 -24.98
CA GLN A 323 -16.71 19.08 -23.90
C GLN A 323 -16.21 18.67 -22.51
N VAL A 324 -16.06 17.37 -22.22
CA VAL A 324 -15.56 16.87 -20.93
C VAL A 324 -14.22 16.16 -21.11
N VAL A 325 -13.19 16.62 -20.39
CA VAL A 325 -11.89 15.96 -20.35
C VAL A 325 -11.64 15.44 -18.94
N ALA A 326 -11.57 14.11 -18.79
CA ALA A 326 -11.21 13.45 -17.55
C ALA A 326 -9.73 13.03 -17.58
N THR A 327 -8.92 13.51 -16.63
CA THR A 327 -7.47 13.29 -16.60
C THR A 327 -6.90 13.45 -15.19
N THR A 328 -5.60 13.18 -14.98
CA THR A 328 -4.95 13.38 -13.67
C THR A 328 -4.43 14.81 -13.51
N LEU A 329 -4.26 15.24 -12.25
CA LEU A 329 -3.60 16.51 -11.92
C LEU A 329 -2.18 16.59 -12.50
N THR A 330 -1.45 15.47 -12.49
CA THR A 330 -0.13 15.38 -13.09
C THR A 330 -0.17 15.57 -14.61
N LYS A 331 -1.15 14.96 -15.30
CA LYS A 331 -1.28 15.09 -16.76
C LYS A 331 -1.66 16.52 -17.17
N LEU A 332 -2.43 17.23 -16.34
CA LEU A 332 -2.66 18.67 -16.51
C LEU A 332 -1.32 19.44 -16.55
N ALA A 333 -0.43 19.23 -15.58
CA ALA A 333 0.87 19.92 -15.55
C ALA A 333 1.77 19.57 -16.76
N LEU A 334 1.63 18.36 -17.30
CA LEU A 334 2.42 17.88 -18.44
C LEU A 334 1.89 18.30 -19.81
N SER A 335 0.59 18.54 -19.97
CA SER A 335 -0.04 18.81 -21.26
C SER A 335 -0.18 20.30 -21.55
N ASP A 336 0.51 20.78 -22.58
CA ASP A 336 0.39 22.17 -23.04
C ASP A 336 -1.05 22.49 -23.48
N GLU A 337 -1.72 21.53 -24.13
CA GLU A 337 -3.08 21.72 -24.67
C GLU A 337 -4.12 21.94 -23.57
N LEU A 338 -3.94 21.27 -22.42
CA LEU A 338 -4.80 21.49 -21.25
C LEU A 338 -4.46 22.82 -20.57
N MET A 339 -3.19 23.19 -20.56
CA MET A 339 -2.73 24.45 -19.95
C MET A 339 -3.18 25.68 -20.74
N GLU A 340 -3.24 25.58 -22.06
CA GLU A 340 -3.70 26.66 -22.97
C GLU A 340 -5.23 26.78 -23.02
N ARG A 341 -5.96 25.79 -22.49
CA ARG A 341 -7.43 25.74 -22.52
C ARG A 341 -8.03 26.15 -21.18
N SER A 342 -9.09 26.94 -21.25
CA SER A 342 -9.97 27.21 -20.10
C SER A 342 -11.27 26.40 -20.18
N PHE A 343 -11.86 26.10 -19.03
CA PHE A 343 -13.07 25.28 -18.88
C PHE A 343 -14.13 26.03 -18.06
N ASP A 344 -15.41 25.85 -18.37
CA ASP A 344 -16.51 26.44 -17.59
C ASP A 344 -16.50 25.95 -16.14
N VAL A 345 -16.19 24.66 -15.96
CA VAL A 345 -16.13 24.01 -14.65
C VAL A 345 -14.90 23.13 -14.52
N VAL A 346 -14.16 23.29 -13.42
CA VAL A 346 -13.08 22.38 -13.01
C VAL A 346 -13.56 21.60 -11.78
N ILE A 347 -13.46 20.27 -11.83
CA ILE A 347 -13.84 19.37 -10.75
C ILE A 347 -12.63 18.55 -10.34
N ILE A 348 -12.29 18.51 -9.06
CA ILE A 348 -11.20 17.71 -8.51
C ILE A 348 -11.81 16.69 -7.56
N ASP A 349 -11.86 15.43 -7.97
CA ASP A 349 -12.29 14.30 -7.13
C ASP A 349 -11.10 13.75 -6.33
N GLU A 350 -11.39 13.18 -5.16
CA GLU A 350 -10.40 12.78 -4.16
C GLU A 350 -9.42 13.91 -3.76
N ALA A 351 -9.95 15.15 -3.67
CA ALA A 351 -9.20 16.38 -3.37
C ALA A 351 -8.54 16.42 -1.97
N SER A 352 -8.79 15.46 -1.10
CA SER A 352 -8.07 15.36 0.19
C SER A 352 -6.65 14.82 0.01
N MET A 353 -6.32 14.25 -1.16
CA MET A 353 -5.02 13.66 -1.45
C MET A 353 -4.21 14.43 -2.49
N SER A 354 -4.75 15.51 -3.04
CA SER A 354 -4.04 16.40 -3.96
C SER A 354 -3.08 17.32 -3.21
N LEU A 355 -1.89 17.53 -3.77
CA LEU A 355 -1.01 18.59 -3.29
C LEU A 355 -1.65 19.94 -3.63
N VAL A 356 -1.71 20.86 -2.68
CA VAL A 356 -2.30 22.20 -2.86
C VAL A 356 -1.76 22.93 -4.10
N PRO A 357 -0.46 22.85 -4.47
CA PRO A 357 0.01 23.50 -5.68
C PRO A 357 -0.63 22.94 -6.97
N TYR A 358 -0.97 21.64 -7.02
CA TYR A 358 -1.76 21.09 -8.14
C TYR A 358 -3.19 21.61 -8.15
N ASP A 359 -3.82 21.79 -6.98
CA ASP A 359 -5.17 22.35 -6.88
C ASP A 359 -5.23 23.80 -7.37
N VAL A 360 -4.20 24.59 -7.06
CA VAL A 360 -4.03 25.96 -7.58
C VAL A 360 -3.86 25.97 -9.09
N LEU A 361 -3.04 25.07 -9.64
CA LEU A 361 -2.87 24.90 -11.08
C LEU A 361 -4.16 24.46 -11.78
N ALA A 362 -4.94 23.57 -11.16
CA ALA A 362 -6.24 23.15 -11.68
C ALA A 362 -7.25 24.31 -11.71
N ALA A 363 -7.34 25.07 -10.61
CA ALA A 363 -8.25 26.20 -10.52
C ALA A 363 -7.93 27.33 -11.49
N SER A 364 -6.67 27.51 -11.89
CA SER A 364 -6.30 28.51 -12.90
C SER A 364 -6.86 28.22 -14.29
N ARG A 365 -7.43 27.02 -14.53
CA ARG A 365 -8.10 26.67 -15.80
C ARG A 365 -9.62 26.84 -15.75
N ALA A 366 -10.19 27.26 -14.62
CA ALA A 366 -11.64 27.45 -14.47
C ALA A 366 -12.07 28.87 -14.87
N GLN A 367 -13.07 29.01 -15.75
CA GLN A 367 -13.72 30.30 -16.04
C GLN A 367 -14.89 30.59 -15.10
N GLY A 368 -15.65 29.54 -14.75
CA GLY A 368 -16.86 29.64 -13.94
C GLY A 368 -16.65 29.08 -12.53
N LYS A 369 -16.76 27.75 -12.40
CA LYS A 369 -16.84 27.07 -11.10
C LYS A 369 -15.69 26.12 -10.85
N ILE A 370 -15.31 26.00 -9.57
CA ILE A 370 -14.31 25.06 -9.07
C ILE A 370 -14.99 24.19 -8.00
N VAL A 371 -14.97 22.87 -8.19
CA VAL A 371 -15.61 21.91 -7.29
C VAL A 371 -14.56 20.95 -6.76
N PHE A 372 -14.36 20.95 -5.44
CA PHE A 372 -13.54 19.96 -4.74
C PHE A 372 -14.45 18.90 -4.15
N ALA A 373 -14.27 17.65 -4.55
CA ALA A 373 -14.93 16.51 -3.95
C ALA A 373 -13.89 15.65 -3.25
N GLY A 374 -14.10 15.36 -1.96
CA GLY A 374 -13.15 14.57 -1.19
C GLY A 374 -13.63 14.31 0.23
N ASP A 375 -12.74 13.76 1.03
CA ASP A 375 -12.98 13.51 2.44
C ASP A 375 -11.71 13.76 3.25
N PHE A 376 -11.65 14.94 3.86
CA PHE A 376 -10.51 15.34 4.69
C PHE A 376 -10.35 14.47 5.94
N MET A 377 -11.36 13.68 6.35
CA MET A 377 -11.21 12.70 7.43
C MET A 377 -10.56 11.38 6.95
N GLN A 378 -10.30 11.24 5.65
CA GLN A 378 -9.49 10.17 5.07
C GLN A 378 -8.07 10.68 4.76
N LEU A 379 -7.33 9.98 3.90
CA LEU A 379 -5.90 10.20 3.72
C LEU A 379 -5.58 11.62 3.23
N PRO A 380 -4.53 12.26 3.80
CA PRO A 380 -3.99 13.51 3.30
C PRO A 380 -3.07 13.28 2.08
N PRO A 381 -2.52 14.34 1.48
CA PRO A 381 -1.45 14.22 0.50
C PRO A 381 -0.19 13.65 1.13
N ILE A 382 0.65 13.00 0.33
CA ILE A 382 1.88 12.33 0.79
C ILE A 382 3.09 13.13 0.28
N ALA A 383 3.93 13.59 1.22
CA ALA A 383 5.22 14.23 0.94
C ALA A 383 6.24 13.84 2.03
N SER A 384 7.49 13.59 1.64
CA SER A 384 8.54 13.04 2.50
C SER A 384 9.29 14.11 3.29
N GLY A 385 9.35 15.34 2.79
CA GLY A 385 10.07 16.45 3.37
C GLY A 385 9.52 16.86 4.73
N THR A 386 10.41 17.32 5.60
CA THR A 386 10.06 17.67 6.99
C THR A 386 10.18 19.17 7.28
N THR A 387 10.49 19.99 6.26
CA THR A 387 10.63 21.43 6.43
C THR A 387 9.28 22.09 6.71
N PRO A 388 9.25 23.29 7.32
CA PRO A 388 7.99 24.01 7.52
C PRO A 388 7.23 24.28 6.22
N ALA A 389 7.94 24.55 5.11
CA ALA A 389 7.33 24.81 3.81
C ALA A 389 6.62 23.56 3.25
N VAL A 390 7.28 22.39 3.31
CA VAL A 390 6.67 21.10 2.92
C VAL A 390 5.45 20.78 3.79
N ARG A 391 5.57 20.96 5.11
CA ARG A 391 4.47 20.77 6.05
C ARG A 391 3.26 21.65 5.73
N GLU A 392 3.50 22.90 5.37
CA GLU A 392 2.42 23.85 5.10
C GLU A 392 1.74 23.59 3.74
N TRP A 393 2.52 23.28 2.70
CA TRP A 393 2.00 23.31 1.32
C TRP A 393 1.88 21.95 0.63
N LEU A 394 2.59 20.92 1.10
CA LEU A 394 2.61 19.60 0.48
C LEU A 394 2.03 18.49 1.38
N GLN A 395 1.92 18.71 2.70
CA GLN A 395 1.32 17.75 3.64
C GLN A 395 -0.07 18.17 4.13
N ARG A 396 -0.53 19.37 3.78
CA ARG A 396 -1.91 19.84 4.03
C ARG A 396 -2.74 19.70 2.78
N ASP A 397 -4.01 19.33 2.96
CA ASP A 397 -5.01 19.33 1.89
C ASP A 397 -5.68 20.71 1.73
N ILE A 398 -6.40 20.88 0.62
CA ILE A 398 -7.12 22.13 0.33
C ILE A 398 -8.18 22.47 1.40
N TYR A 399 -8.76 21.48 2.07
CA TYR A 399 -9.75 21.72 3.14
C TYR A 399 -9.08 22.36 4.36
N GLN A 400 -7.87 21.92 4.70
CA GLN A 400 -7.06 22.52 5.76
C GLN A 400 -6.60 23.93 5.41
N VAL A 401 -6.16 24.18 4.16
CA VAL A 401 -5.75 25.52 3.71
C VAL A 401 -6.91 26.51 3.76
N ARG A 402 -8.13 26.06 3.45
CA ARG A 402 -9.37 26.85 3.51
C ARG A 402 -9.95 27.03 4.92
N GLY A 403 -9.34 26.41 5.94
CA GLY A 403 -9.85 26.44 7.31
C GLY A 403 -11.15 25.65 7.53
N ILE A 404 -11.57 24.82 6.57
CA ILE A 404 -12.81 24.03 6.63
C ILE A 404 -12.72 23.02 7.79
N THR A 405 -11.57 22.36 7.94
CA THR A 405 -11.34 21.37 8.99
C THR A 405 -11.49 21.97 10.39
N GLN A 406 -10.93 23.17 10.60
CA GLN A 406 -11.04 23.92 11.84
C GLN A 406 -12.49 24.36 12.12
N ALA A 407 -13.19 24.87 11.11
CA ALA A 407 -14.58 25.28 11.24
C ALA A 407 -15.49 24.09 11.60
N VAL A 408 -15.33 22.95 10.92
CA VAL A 408 -16.09 21.72 11.22
C VAL A 408 -15.81 21.22 12.63
N ARG A 409 -14.55 21.26 13.07
CA ARG A 409 -14.16 20.90 14.44
C ARG A 409 -14.81 21.81 15.49
N ALA A 410 -14.90 23.10 15.19
CA ALA A 410 -15.57 24.08 16.05
C ALA A 410 -17.11 24.03 15.97
N GLY A 411 -17.69 23.12 15.16
CA GLY A 411 -19.14 23.03 14.95
C GLY A 411 -19.72 24.22 14.18
N GLN A 412 -18.88 24.97 13.46
CA GLN A 412 -19.27 26.12 12.67
C GLN A 412 -19.80 25.69 11.30
N GLU A 413 -20.75 26.46 10.77
CA GLU A 413 -21.22 26.26 9.40
C GLU A 413 -20.14 26.70 8.39
N VAL A 414 -20.01 25.91 7.32
CA VAL A 414 -19.11 26.20 6.20
C VAL A 414 -19.99 26.41 4.96
N PRO A 415 -20.27 27.67 4.57
CA PRO A 415 -21.28 27.96 3.55
C PRO A 415 -20.98 27.37 2.17
N ASP A 416 -19.69 27.24 1.83
CA ASP A 416 -19.24 26.71 0.54
C ASP A 416 -19.11 25.18 0.54
N MET A 417 -19.52 24.50 1.63
CA MET A 417 -19.39 23.05 1.77
C MET A 417 -20.75 22.35 1.94
N ALA A 418 -20.89 21.19 1.31
CA ALA A 418 -21.98 20.25 1.50
C ALA A 418 -21.46 18.90 1.98
N MET A 419 -22.00 18.39 3.09
CA MET A 419 -21.69 17.04 3.55
C MET A 419 -22.73 16.06 3.01
N LEU A 420 -22.29 15.02 2.31
CA LEU A 420 -23.13 13.88 1.98
C LEU A 420 -23.33 13.02 3.23
N ARG A 421 -24.58 12.62 3.50
CA ARG A 421 -24.95 11.99 4.78
C ARG A 421 -25.29 10.51 4.67
N THR A 422 -26.04 10.13 3.63
CA THR A 422 -26.57 8.78 3.50
C THR A 422 -25.53 7.86 2.88
N GLN A 423 -25.13 6.79 3.58
CA GLN A 423 -24.15 5.82 3.10
C GLN A 423 -24.83 4.52 2.61
N TYR A 424 -24.25 3.92 1.57
CA TYR A 424 -24.79 2.74 0.88
C TYR A 424 -23.79 1.56 0.79
N ARG A 425 -22.76 1.55 1.65
CA ARG A 425 -21.66 0.56 1.63
C ARG A 425 -21.67 -0.37 2.84
N MET A 426 -21.59 0.22 4.03
CA MET A 426 -21.22 -0.44 5.27
C MET A 426 -22.44 -1.01 5.98
N HIS A 427 -22.24 -2.15 6.65
CA HIS A 427 -23.18 -2.68 7.63
C HIS A 427 -23.45 -1.63 8.72
N PRO A 428 -24.69 -1.48 9.24
CA PRO A 428 -25.02 -0.46 10.22
C PRO A 428 -24.10 -0.38 11.44
N THR A 429 -23.64 -1.52 11.96
CA THR A 429 -22.64 -1.58 13.06
C THR A 429 -21.29 -0.97 12.68
N ILE A 430 -20.77 -1.28 11.49
CA ILE A 430 -19.51 -0.70 11.01
C ILE A 430 -19.70 0.81 10.78
N ARG A 431 -20.82 1.18 10.13
CA ARG A 431 -21.20 2.57 9.92
C ARG A 431 -21.30 3.35 11.22
N SER A 432 -21.94 2.80 12.25
CA SER A 432 -22.09 3.49 13.54
C SER A 432 -20.75 3.75 14.21
N THR A 433 -19.81 2.79 14.15
CA THR A 433 -18.45 2.99 14.65
C THR A 433 -17.73 4.09 13.86
N VAL A 434 -17.75 4.02 12.53
CA VAL A 434 -17.12 5.03 11.67
C VAL A 434 -17.73 6.42 11.89
N SER A 435 -19.06 6.50 11.97
CA SER A 435 -19.79 7.75 12.16
C SER A 435 -19.52 8.38 13.51
N ARG A 436 -19.50 7.58 14.58
CA ARG A 436 -19.23 8.04 15.95
C ARG A 436 -17.81 8.58 16.09
N LEU A 437 -16.83 7.86 15.55
CA LEU A 437 -15.42 8.20 15.69
C LEU A 437 -15.00 9.36 14.78
N PHE A 438 -15.45 9.40 13.52
CA PHE A 438 -14.87 10.31 12.52
C PHE A 438 -15.84 11.37 12.00
N TYR A 439 -17.16 11.18 12.16
CA TYR A 439 -18.16 12.05 11.51
C TYR A 439 -19.23 12.57 12.47
N GLN A 440 -18.95 12.61 13.78
CA GLN A 440 -19.84 13.19 14.81
C GLN A 440 -21.28 12.66 14.73
N ASP A 441 -21.45 11.36 14.48
CA ASP A 441 -22.75 10.71 14.33
C ASP A 441 -23.66 11.29 13.21
N ARG A 442 -23.07 11.90 12.18
CA ARG A 442 -23.81 12.53 11.07
C ARG A 442 -24.09 11.62 9.86
N LEU A 443 -23.60 10.37 9.86
CA LEU A 443 -23.86 9.43 8.75
C LEU A 443 -25.15 8.66 8.99
N ASP A 444 -25.94 8.49 7.93
CA ASP A 444 -27.22 7.79 7.92
C ASP A 444 -27.15 6.55 7.01
N ASP A 445 -27.98 5.53 7.26
CA ASP A 445 -28.01 4.32 6.42
C ASP A 445 -28.97 4.47 5.24
N GLY A 446 -28.50 4.13 4.05
CA GLY A 446 -29.32 4.04 2.85
C GLY A 446 -30.30 2.86 2.89
N GLU A 447 -31.33 2.93 2.05
CA GLU A 447 -32.36 1.89 1.99
C GLU A 447 -31.76 0.50 1.70
N ARG A 448 -32.23 -0.51 2.44
CA ARG A 448 -31.83 -1.93 2.28
C ARG A 448 -30.36 -2.25 2.54
N ILE A 449 -29.55 -1.31 3.06
CA ILE A 449 -28.13 -1.59 3.32
C ILE A 449 -27.93 -2.73 4.31
N ILE A 450 -28.75 -2.77 5.37
CA ILE A 450 -28.75 -3.86 6.36
C ILE A 450 -29.02 -5.22 5.70
N VAL A 451 -29.97 -5.29 4.75
CA VAL A 451 -30.33 -6.53 4.07
C VAL A 451 -29.18 -7.02 3.20
N ARG A 452 -28.52 -6.11 2.48
CA ARG A 452 -27.38 -6.43 1.59
C ARG A 452 -26.13 -6.87 2.34
N THR A 453 -25.91 -6.35 3.56
CA THR A 453 -24.68 -6.54 4.32
C THR A 453 -24.80 -7.61 5.41
N SER A 454 -26.01 -7.91 5.87
CA SER A 454 -26.26 -8.95 6.90
C SER A 454 -25.82 -10.35 6.46
N SER A 455 -25.92 -10.68 5.16
CA SER A 455 -25.43 -11.97 4.63
C SER A 455 -23.92 -12.11 4.81
N ILE A 456 -23.17 -11.03 4.64
CA ILE A 456 -21.72 -10.98 4.83
C ILE A 456 -21.37 -11.03 6.32
N ALA A 457 -22.10 -10.31 7.18
CA ALA A 457 -21.90 -10.36 8.63
C ALA A 457 -22.14 -11.78 9.21
N ARG A 458 -22.99 -12.59 8.57
CA ARG A 458 -23.26 -13.99 8.94
C ARG A 458 -22.16 -14.98 8.55
N LEU A 459 -21.17 -14.57 7.75
CA LEU A 459 -20.08 -15.47 7.37
C LEU A 459 -19.22 -15.82 8.58
N ALA A 460 -18.78 -17.08 8.67
CA ALA A 460 -17.72 -17.46 9.59
C ALA A 460 -16.36 -16.88 9.14
N PRO A 461 -15.44 -16.52 10.06
CA PRO A 461 -15.60 -16.61 11.51
C PRO A 461 -16.48 -15.49 12.10
N PHE A 462 -16.94 -15.70 13.34
CA PHE A 462 -17.81 -14.79 14.06
C PHE A 462 -19.16 -14.59 13.35
N GLU A 463 -19.91 -15.68 13.15
CA GLU A 463 -21.20 -15.64 12.49
C GLU A 463 -22.15 -14.64 13.18
N GLY A 464 -22.72 -13.73 12.38
CA GLY A 464 -23.65 -12.70 12.84
C GLY A 464 -22.97 -11.42 13.33
N GLN A 465 -21.65 -11.41 13.46
CA GLN A 465 -20.88 -10.25 13.93
C GLN A 465 -20.29 -9.49 12.74
N ALA A 466 -20.70 -8.23 12.58
CA ALA A 466 -20.15 -7.34 11.57
C ALA A 466 -18.77 -6.79 11.96
N MET A 467 -18.46 -6.75 13.26
CA MET A 467 -17.14 -6.36 13.78
C MET A 467 -16.66 -7.39 14.78
N ALA A 468 -15.42 -7.84 14.62
CA ALA A 468 -14.80 -8.81 15.50
C ALA A 468 -13.29 -8.60 15.63
N ALA A 469 -12.69 -9.19 16.66
CA ALA A 469 -11.24 -9.24 16.82
C ALA A 469 -10.75 -10.66 17.11
N VAL A 470 -9.58 -10.97 16.57
CA VAL A 470 -8.75 -12.12 16.90
C VAL A 470 -7.59 -11.61 17.73
N ASP A 471 -7.63 -11.93 19.02
CA ASP A 471 -6.60 -11.51 19.96
C ASP A 471 -5.45 -12.54 19.98
N THR A 472 -4.27 -12.08 19.58
CA THR A 472 -3.03 -12.88 19.51
C THR A 472 -2.15 -12.75 20.75
N SER A 473 -2.56 -12.06 21.82
CA SER A 473 -1.71 -11.82 23.00
C SER A 473 -1.17 -13.12 23.63
N LEU A 474 -1.98 -14.20 23.68
CA LEU A 474 -1.55 -15.49 24.24
C LEU A 474 -0.56 -16.26 23.34
N LEU A 475 -0.41 -15.87 22.07
CA LEU A 475 0.56 -16.46 21.15
C LEU A 475 1.98 -15.94 21.39
N GLN A 476 2.15 -14.93 22.26
CA GLN A 476 3.45 -14.28 22.53
C GLN A 476 4.16 -13.88 21.24
N THR A 477 3.39 -13.28 20.31
CA THR A 477 3.90 -12.88 19.00
C THR A 477 5.04 -11.87 19.15
N ARG A 478 5.98 -11.87 18.20
CA ARG A 478 7.11 -10.94 18.18
C ARG A 478 6.99 -10.01 16.99
N CYS A 479 6.87 -8.72 17.28
CA CYS A 479 6.89 -7.62 16.33
C CYS A 479 8.34 -7.15 16.11
N TYR A 480 8.87 -7.38 14.92
CA TYR A 480 10.18 -6.91 14.50
C TYR A 480 10.05 -5.56 13.80
N ARG A 481 11.06 -4.70 13.95
CA ARG A 481 11.16 -3.41 13.26
C ARG A 481 12.35 -3.45 12.30
N GLU A 482 12.20 -2.85 11.13
CA GLU A 482 13.30 -2.71 10.17
C GLU A 482 14.49 -1.96 10.81
N VAL A 483 15.73 -2.39 10.51
CA VAL A 483 16.95 -1.74 11.04
C VAL A 483 17.11 -0.31 10.51
N LYS A 484 16.72 -0.08 9.25
CA LYS A 484 16.82 1.20 8.55
C LYS A 484 15.44 1.63 8.03
N GLY A 485 14.47 1.73 8.94
CA GLY A 485 13.10 2.15 8.65
C GLY A 485 12.19 2.09 9.89
N TYR A 486 10.95 2.55 9.73
CA TYR A 486 9.92 2.49 10.79
C TYR A 486 8.90 1.37 10.58
N SER A 487 9.01 0.62 9.48
CA SER A 487 8.08 -0.48 9.18
C SER A 487 8.23 -1.62 10.17
N ARG A 488 7.12 -2.24 10.53
CA ARG A 488 7.04 -3.35 11.48
C ARG A 488 6.56 -4.63 10.77
N LEU A 489 6.89 -5.77 11.38
CA LEU A 489 6.63 -7.12 10.86
C LEU A 489 6.26 -8.05 12.01
N ASN A 490 5.18 -8.82 11.85
CA ASN A 490 4.76 -9.84 12.81
C ASN A 490 4.35 -11.11 12.04
N LEU A 491 5.23 -12.12 12.08
CA LEU A 491 5.09 -13.33 11.29
C LEU A 491 3.94 -14.23 11.76
N VAL A 492 3.77 -14.37 13.08
CA VAL A 492 2.70 -15.21 13.65
C VAL A 492 1.34 -14.59 13.36
N GLU A 493 1.24 -13.26 13.46
CA GLU A 493 0.05 -12.54 13.03
C GLU A 493 -0.21 -12.71 11.53
N ALA A 494 0.83 -12.62 10.68
CA ALA A 494 0.68 -12.79 9.24
C ALA A 494 0.14 -14.19 8.87
N VAL A 495 0.65 -15.24 9.52
CA VAL A 495 0.14 -16.62 9.37
C VAL A 495 -1.32 -16.70 9.80
N THR A 496 -1.68 -16.06 10.93
CA THR A 496 -3.06 -16.05 11.45
C THR A 496 -4.01 -15.39 10.46
N VAL A 497 -3.64 -14.21 9.96
CA VAL A 497 -4.38 -13.44 8.96
C VAL A 497 -4.62 -14.24 7.68
N LEU A 498 -3.57 -14.88 7.13
CA LEU A 498 -3.69 -15.67 5.91
C LEU A 498 -4.47 -16.96 6.13
N THR A 499 -4.41 -17.56 7.32
CA THR A 499 -5.23 -18.72 7.66
C THR A 499 -6.71 -18.34 7.62
N ILE A 500 -7.09 -17.21 8.24
CA ILE A 500 -8.46 -16.70 8.20
C ILE A 500 -8.88 -16.41 6.75
N ALA A 501 -8.07 -15.68 6.00
CA ALA A 501 -8.36 -15.34 4.61
C ALA A 501 -8.55 -16.60 3.73
N ALA A 502 -7.62 -17.55 3.79
CA ALA A 502 -7.68 -18.80 3.03
C ALA A 502 -8.89 -19.66 3.41
N GLY A 503 -9.21 -19.74 4.71
CA GLY A 503 -10.41 -20.42 5.20
C GLY A 503 -11.69 -19.84 4.63
N MET A 504 -11.82 -18.51 4.63
CA MET A 504 -12.96 -17.81 4.08
C MET A 504 -13.07 -17.97 2.56
N LEU A 505 -11.98 -17.77 1.81
CA LEU A 505 -11.96 -17.93 0.35
C LEU A 505 -12.32 -19.35 -0.09
N SER A 506 -11.95 -20.36 0.72
CA SER A 506 -12.26 -21.77 0.45
C SER A 506 -13.72 -22.14 0.71
N ARG A 507 -14.39 -21.43 1.63
CA ARG A 507 -15.78 -21.71 2.04
C ARG A 507 -16.80 -20.88 1.26
N TYR A 508 -16.41 -19.68 0.89
CA TYR A 508 -17.28 -18.69 0.29
C TYR A 508 -16.67 -18.27 -1.05
N PRO A 509 -17.14 -18.84 -2.17
CA PRO A 509 -16.58 -18.53 -3.48
C PRO A 509 -16.87 -17.08 -3.92
N ASP A 510 -18.02 -16.53 -3.52
CA ASP A 510 -18.54 -15.26 -4.04
C ASP A 510 -18.13 -14.02 -3.23
N ILE A 511 -17.15 -14.14 -2.33
CA ILE A 511 -16.72 -13.02 -1.48
C ILE A 511 -15.40 -12.42 -1.94
N SER A 512 -15.27 -11.11 -1.72
CA SER A 512 -14.02 -10.37 -1.79
C SER A 512 -13.45 -10.13 -0.39
N ILE A 513 -12.15 -10.34 -0.24
CA ILE A 513 -11.43 -10.13 1.02
C ILE A 513 -10.32 -9.13 0.81
N GLY A 514 -10.27 -8.13 1.68
CA GLY A 514 -9.16 -7.21 1.76
C GLY A 514 -8.36 -7.36 3.04
N VAL A 515 -7.08 -7.71 2.91
CA VAL A 515 -6.14 -7.68 4.03
C VAL A 515 -5.42 -6.33 4.04
N VAL A 516 -5.54 -5.63 5.16
CA VAL A 516 -5.04 -4.26 5.33
C VAL A 516 -4.09 -4.22 6.52
N THR A 517 -2.95 -3.56 6.36
CA THR A 517 -1.98 -3.34 7.45
C THR A 517 -1.35 -1.95 7.31
N PRO A 518 -1.00 -1.26 8.41
CA PRO A 518 -0.32 0.03 8.30
C PRO A 518 1.13 -0.10 7.79
N TYR A 519 1.72 -1.30 7.79
CA TYR A 519 3.13 -1.50 7.50
C TYR A 519 3.40 -2.12 6.14
N THR A 520 4.18 -1.41 5.32
CA THR A 520 4.61 -1.88 4.00
C THR A 520 5.32 -3.23 4.05
N VAL A 521 6.17 -3.50 5.05
CA VAL A 521 6.86 -4.80 5.15
C VAL A 521 5.89 -5.93 5.50
N GLN A 522 4.94 -5.71 6.41
CA GLN A 522 3.89 -6.69 6.71
C GLN A 522 3.04 -6.99 5.47
N ALA A 523 2.60 -5.96 4.75
CA ALA A 523 1.82 -6.13 3.51
C ALA A 523 2.59 -6.95 2.47
N ARG A 524 3.90 -6.69 2.33
CA ARG A 524 4.79 -7.45 1.44
C ARG A 524 4.92 -8.91 1.86
N LEU A 525 5.12 -9.20 3.15
CA LEU A 525 5.19 -10.56 3.66
C LEU A 525 3.88 -11.31 3.35
N LEU A 526 2.74 -10.71 3.70
CA LEU A 526 1.42 -11.27 3.44
C LEU A 526 1.18 -11.52 1.95
N GLY A 527 1.58 -10.59 1.09
CA GLY A 527 1.50 -10.72 -0.37
C GLY A 527 2.30 -11.90 -0.91
N THR A 528 3.55 -12.05 -0.48
CA THR A 528 4.41 -13.15 -0.91
C THR A 528 3.91 -14.50 -0.43
N MET A 529 3.51 -14.60 0.84
CA MET A 529 2.93 -15.83 1.39
C MET A 529 1.61 -16.21 0.68
N ALA A 530 0.74 -15.24 0.38
CA ALA A 530 -0.50 -15.50 -0.35
C ALA A 530 -0.23 -16.04 -1.77
N ARG A 531 0.83 -15.56 -2.44
CA ARG A 531 1.26 -16.06 -3.75
C ARG A 531 1.74 -17.51 -3.67
N GLU A 532 2.59 -17.80 -2.70
CA GLU A 532 3.15 -19.15 -2.52
C GLU A 532 2.08 -20.18 -2.14
N LEU A 533 1.05 -19.75 -1.42
CA LEU A 533 -0.14 -20.55 -1.10
C LEU A 533 -1.13 -20.66 -2.27
N ALA A 534 -0.81 -20.08 -3.43
CA ALA A 534 -1.68 -20.02 -4.61
C ALA A 534 -3.10 -19.53 -4.28
N LEU A 535 -3.23 -18.58 -3.35
CA LEU A 535 -4.52 -18.03 -2.99
C LEU A 535 -5.08 -17.22 -4.16
N ASP A 536 -6.39 -17.25 -4.32
CA ASP A 536 -7.09 -16.52 -5.36
C ASP A 536 -6.88 -15.00 -5.19
N ARG A 537 -5.94 -14.45 -5.97
CA ARG A 537 -5.56 -13.04 -5.92
C ARG A 537 -6.57 -12.12 -6.60
N GLU A 538 -7.56 -12.64 -7.33
CA GLU A 538 -8.64 -11.79 -7.86
C GLU A 538 -9.63 -11.44 -6.75
N ARG A 539 -9.84 -12.37 -5.81
CA ARG A 539 -10.72 -12.17 -4.65
C ARG A 539 -9.98 -11.71 -3.39
N LEU A 540 -8.65 -11.86 -3.33
CA LEU A 540 -7.81 -11.46 -2.19
C LEU A 540 -6.88 -10.30 -2.54
N THR A 541 -7.23 -9.11 -2.05
CA THR A 541 -6.36 -7.94 -2.14
C THR A 541 -5.57 -7.78 -0.83
N ILE A 542 -4.27 -7.50 -0.93
CA ILE A 542 -3.39 -7.30 0.23
C ILE A 542 -2.63 -6.01 0.00
N SER A 543 -2.75 -5.04 0.90
CA SER A 543 -2.04 -3.78 0.74
C SER A 543 -1.93 -2.97 2.03
N THR A 544 -1.20 -1.87 1.96
CA THR A 544 -1.26 -0.84 3.00
C THR A 544 -2.53 0.00 2.85
N VAL A 545 -2.95 0.66 3.92
CA VAL A 545 -4.14 1.52 3.92
C VAL A 545 -4.11 2.56 2.78
N HIS A 546 -2.93 3.12 2.50
CA HIS A 546 -2.73 4.15 1.49
C HIS A 546 -3.12 3.70 0.07
N ARG A 547 -3.06 2.41 -0.23
CA ARG A 547 -3.28 1.85 -1.57
C ARG A 547 -4.70 1.28 -1.78
N TYR A 548 -5.54 1.29 -0.75
CA TYR A 548 -6.92 0.77 -0.81
C TYR A 548 -7.97 1.77 -1.31
N GLN A 549 -7.54 2.90 -1.87
CA GLN A 549 -8.44 3.99 -2.19
C GLN A 549 -9.46 3.60 -3.28
N GLY A 550 -10.70 4.07 -3.13
CA GLY A 550 -11.81 3.80 -4.05
C GLY A 550 -12.37 2.37 -4.06
N SER A 551 -11.62 1.35 -3.61
CA SER A 551 -12.06 -0.05 -3.62
C SER A 551 -12.77 -0.41 -2.32
N GLU A 552 -13.82 -1.22 -2.40
CA GLU A 552 -14.55 -1.80 -1.26
C GLU A 552 -14.51 -3.32 -1.35
N VAL A 553 -14.52 -4.00 -0.21
CA VAL A 553 -14.50 -5.46 -0.12
C VAL A 553 -15.57 -5.94 0.85
N ASP A 554 -16.05 -7.16 0.65
CA ASP A 554 -17.06 -7.74 1.55
C ASP A 554 -16.53 -7.84 2.97
N VAL A 555 -15.28 -8.33 3.09
CA VAL A 555 -14.61 -8.57 4.36
C VAL A 555 -13.26 -7.86 4.40
N VAL A 556 -13.02 -7.05 5.43
CA VAL A 556 -11.69 -6.52 5.74
C VAL A 556 -11.08 -7.31 6.90
N ILE A 557 -9.84 -7.74 6.73
CA ILE A 557 -8.99 -8.28 7.80
C ILE A 557 -7.87 -7.28 8.05
N PHE A 558 -7.90 -6.59 9.18
CA PHE A 558 -6.88 -5.63 9.57
C PHE A 558 -5.80 -6.30 10.41
N SER A 559 -4.59 -6.38 9.87
CA SER A 559 -3.39 -6.89 10.54
C SER A 559 -2.70 -5.74 11.27
N LEU A 560 -2.86 -5.69 12.60
CA LEU A 560 -2.33 -4.65 13.48
C LEU A 560 -0.80 -4.58 13.46
N THR A 561 -0.13 -5.72 13.51
CA THR A 561 1.33 -5.94 13.53
C THR A 561 2.05 -5.43 14.78
N ASP A 562 1.58 -4.34 15.38
CA ASP A 562 2.09 -3.83 16.64
C ASP A 562 1.97 -4.87 17.76
N GLY A 563 3.06 -5.02 18.51
CA GLY A 563 3.17 -5.96 19.61
C GLY A 563 4.55 -5.90 20.25
N GLU A 564 4.77 -6.76 21.25
CA GLU A 564 6.07 -6.93 21.90
C GLU A 564 7.15 -7.39 20.89
N PRO A 565 8.43 -7.01 21.04
CA PRO A 565 9.04 -6.26 22.15
C PRO A 565 9.06 -4.72 21.93
N GLN A 566 8.21 -4.16 21.08
CA GLN A 566 8.25 -2.71 20.85
C GLN A 566 7.84 -1.95 22.12
N TRP A 567 8.56 -0.88 22.47
CA TRP A 567 8.23 -0.13 23.70
C TRP A 567 6.93 0.67 23.62
N SER A 568 6.47 0.99 22.41
CA SER A 568 5.26 1.77 22.19
C SER A 568 4.58 1.40 20.88
N MET A 569 3.29 1.72 20.79
CA MET A 569 2.56 1.70 19.52
C MET A 569 3.20 2.68 18.53
N SER A 570 3.10 2.37 17.25
CA SER A 570 3.63 3.20 16.18
C SER A 570 2.84 4.49 15.99
N THR A 571 3.44 5.49 15.36
CA THR A 571 2.73 6.70 14.90
C THR A 571 1.58 6.39 13.95
N LEU A 572 1.59 5.23 13.29
CA LEU A 572 0.53 4.80 12.36
C LEU A 572 -0.70 4.20 13.06
N THR A 573 -0.62 3.97 14.37
CA THR A 573 -1.65 3.25 15.16
C THR A 573 -1.98 3.96 16.48
N ARG A 574 -1.10 4.83 16.99
CA ARG A 574 -1.22 5.47 18.30
C ARG A 574 -1.98 6.79 18.34
N GLY A 575 -2.35 7.34 17.19
CA GLY A 575 -2.92 8.69 17.11
C GLY A 575 -4.28 8.83 17.79
N ASN A 576 -4.54 10.04 18.28
CA ASN A 576 -5.73 10.41 19.03
C ASN A 576 -6.78 11.05 18.12
N LEU A 577 -8.06 10.94 18.50
CA LEU A 577 -9.14 11.57 17.73
C LEU A 577 -9.03 13.09 17.65
N GLU A 578 -8.50 13.73 18.69
CA GLU A 578 -8.34 15.18 18.71
C GLU A 578 -7.29 15.67 17.71
N ASP A 579 -6.30 14.85 17.37
CA ASP A 579 -5.19 15.25 16.51
C ASP A 579 -5.34 14.68 15.09
N TRP A 580 -6.56 14.37 14.65
CA TRP A 580 -6.80 13.71 13.35
C TRP A 580 -6.29 14.50 12.12
N ASP A 581 -6.11 15.81 12.24
CA ASP A 581 -5.64 16.68 11.17
C ASP A 581 -4.10 16.77 11.09
N VAL A 582 -3.39 16.29 12.11
CA VAL A 582 -1.92 16.26 12.18
C VAL A 582 -1.34 14.85 12.34
N ASP A 583 -2.08 13.92 12.93
CA ASP A 583 -1.69 12.53 13.11
C ASP A 583 -2.25 11.66 11.96
N PRO A 584 -1.42 10.81 11.33
CA PRO A 584 -1.89 9.93 10.26
C PRO A 584 -2.80 8.78 10.74
N ALA A 585 -2.68 8.33 11.99
CA ALA A 585 -3.37 7.12 12.47
C ALA A 585 -4.91 7.19 12.40
N PRO A 586 -5.57 8.29 12.82
CA PRO A 586 -7.03 8.40 12.73
C PRO A 586 -7.55 8.25 11.30
N ARG A 587 -6.92 8.96 10.35
CA ARG A 587 -7.26 8.91 8.92
C ARG A 587 -7.02 7.50 8.35
N LEU A 588 -5.92 6.84 8.74
CA LEU A 588 -5.61 5.47 8.32
C LEU A 588 -6.65 4.46 8.83
N LEU A 589 -7.00 4.54 10.11
CA LEU A 589 -7.97 3.62 10.72
C LEU A 589 -9.39 3.85 10.19
N ASN A 590 -9.77 5.11 9.93
CA ASN A 590 -11.02 5.44 9.26
C ASN A 590 -11.12 4.77 7.89
N VAL A 591 -10.06 4.89 7.08
CA VAL A 591 -10.00 4.24 5.77
C VAL A 591 -10.09 2.72 5.95
N ALA A 592 -9.27 2.11 6.80
CA ALA A 592 -9.27 0.66 6.99
C ALA A 592 -10.65 0.10 7.37
N LEU A 593 -11.34 0.71 8.34
CA LEU A 593 -12.69 0.32 8.76
C LEU A 593 -13.71 0.47 7.62
N SER A 594 -13.69 1.62 6.94
CA SER A 594 -14.70 1.98 5.96
C SER A 594 -14.57 1.30 4.58
N ARG A 595 -13.55 0.44 4.40
CA ARG A 595 -13.45 -0.47 3.24
C ARG A 595 -14.34 -1.70 3.36
N ALA A 596 -14.75 -2.07 4.58
CA ALA A 596 -15.58 -3.25 4.81
C ALA A 596 -17.05 -2.97 4.48
N ARG A 597 -17.65 -3.79 3.60
CA ARG A 597 -19.09 -3.75 3.35
C ARG A 597 -19.86 -4.40 4.48
N GLY A 598 -19.48 -5.62 4.88
CA GLY A 598 -20.29 -6.40 5.81
C GLY A 598 -19.57 -6.94 7.04
N LYS A 599 -18.25 -7.13 6.97
CA LYS A 599 -17.48 -7.67 8.09
C LYS A 599 -16.09 -7.07 8.19
N PHE A 600 -15.72 -6.64 9.39
CA PHE A 600 -14.38 -6.18 9.75
C PHE A 600 -13.79 -7.07 10.85
N ILE A 601 -12.59 -7.60 10.62
CA ILE A 601 -11.88 -8.46 11.57
C ILE A 601 -10.53 -7.82 11.90
N LEU A 602 -10.35 -7.38 13.14
CA LEU A 602 -9.06 -6.96 13.68
C LEU A 602 -8.24 -8.19 14.09
N VAL A 603 -6.97 -8.28 13.71
CA VAL A 603 -6.05 -9.33 14.18
C VAL A 603 -4.82 -8.67 14.78
N GLY A 604 -4.50 -8.98 16.04
CA GLY A 604 -3.36 -8.38 16.72
C GLY A 604 -3.31 -8.67 18.22
N ASP A 605 -2.25 -8.18 18.87
CA ASP A 605 -2.02 -8.29 20.31
C ASP A 605 -2.85 -7.22 21.05
N LEU A 606 -4.00 -7.60 21.62
CA LEU A 606 -4.90 -6.63 22.26
C LEU A 606 -4.39 -6.19 23.64
N ASP A 607 -3.72 -7.06 24.39
CA ASP A 607 -3.04 -6.68 25.63
C ASP A 607 -2.03 -5.55 25.36
N PHE A 608 -1.25 -5.65 24.29
CA PHE A 608 -0.32 -4.58 23.90
C PHE A 608 -1.01 -3.25 23.59
N VAL A 609 -2.19 -3.28 22.95
CA VAL A 609 -3.00 -2.07 22.69
C VAL A 609 -3.50 -1.46 24.01
N HIS A 610 -3.97 -2.27 24.95
CA HIS A 610 -4.47 -1.80 26.24
C HIS A 610 -3.36 -1.23 27.13
N ASP A 611 -2.18 -1.86 27.11
CA ASP A 611 -1.04 -1.52 27.96
C ASP A 611 -0.23 -0.34 27.41
N ARG A 612 -0.03 -0.27 26.09
CA ARG A 612 0.85 0.72 25.44
C ARG A 612 0.12 1.77 24.62
N GLY A 613 -1.18 1.60 24.37
CA GLY A 613 -2.01 2.57 23.66
C GLY A 613 -2.54 3.66 24.58
N ALA A 614 -2.46 4.92 24.13
CA ALA A 614 -3.06 6.04 24.85
C ALA A 614 -4.58 5.83 25.02
N GLN A 615 -5.14 6.34 26.13
CA GLN A 615 -6.56 6.12 26.47
C GLN A 615 -7.51 6.69 25.41
N ASP A 616 -7.10 7.79 24.79
CA ASP A 616 -7.80 8.56 23.75
C ASP A 616 -7.37 8.16 22.32
N SER A 617 -6.56 7.10 22.18
CA SER A 617 -6.15 6.63 20.86
C SER A 617 -7.31 5.99 20.11
N VAL A 618 -7.40 6.29 18.81
CA VAL A 618 -8.47 5.79 17.94
C VAL A 618 -8.53 4.27 17.94
N LEU A 619 -7.37 3.61 17.90
CA LEU A 619 -7.30 2.15 17.91
C LEU A 619 -7.89 1.56 19.20
N ARG A 620 -7.61 2.15 20.35
CA ARG A 620 -8.15 1.68 21.64
C ARG A 620 -9.68 1.86 21.70
N HIS A 621 -10.21 2.94 21.13
CA HIS A 621 -11.66 3.12 20.98
C HIS A 621 -12.27 2.05 20.07
N ILE A 622 -11.62 1.73 18.94
CA ILE A 622 -12.08 0.64 18.05
C ILE A 622 -12.09 -0.70 18.78
N VAL A 623 -11.01 -1.04 19.50
CA VAL A 623 -10.93 -2.28 20.30
C VAL A 623 -12.03 -2.32 21.36
N SER A 624 -12.23 -1.21 22.09
CA SER A 624 -13.28 -1.12 23.12
C SER A 624 -14.69 -1.32 22.53
N ILE A 625 -14.97 -0.76 21.35
CA ILE A 625 -16.24 -0.96 20.65
C ILE A 625 -16.40 -2.44 20.25
N ILE A 626 -15.35 -3.09 19.74
CA ILE A 626 -15.41 -4.52 19.40
C ILE A 626 -15.64 -5.38 20.63
N GLU A 627 -15.01 -5.07 21.77
CA GLU A 627 -15.18 -5.77 23.03
C GLU A 627 -16.58 -5.62 23.62
N GLN A 628 -17.21 -4.45 23.43
CA GLN A 628 -18.54 -4.14 23.99
C GLN A 628 -19.70 -4.56 23.07
N GLU A 629 -19.56 -4.32 21.77
CA GLU A 629 -20.65 -4.42 20.78
C GLU A 629 -20.42 -5.58 19.77
N GLY A 630 -19.22 -6.13 19.67
CA GLY A 630 -18.83 -7.16 18.70
C GLY A 630 -18.49 -8.50 19.34
N ALA A 631 -17.46 -9.16 18.80
CA ALA A 631 -16.92 -10.40 19.37
C ALA A 631 -15.40 -10.43 19.35
N VAL A 632 -14.80 -10.93 20.43
CA VAL A 632 -13.35 -11.16 20.53
C VAL A 632 -13.09 -12.65 20.73
N ARG A 633 -12.22 -13.23 19.90
CA ARG A 633 -11.68 -14.58 20.11
C ARG A 633 -10.20 -14.47 20.42
N ARG A 634 -9.85 -14.80 21.66
CA ARG A 634 -8.46 -14.91 22.11
C ARG A 634 -7.92 -16.27 21.72
N VAL A 635 -6.80 -16.29 20.98
CA VAL A 635 -6.24 -17.53 20.43
C VAL A 635 -5.34 -18.19 21.47
N ASP A 636 -5.80 -19.28 22.08
CA ASP A 636 -4.95 -20.09 22.94
C ASP A 636 -4.10 -21.05 22.08
N PRO A 637 -2.75 -21.00 22.15
CA PRO A 637 -1.90 -21.94 21.42
C PRO A 637 -2.13 -23.41 21.80
N ARG A 638 -2.86 -23.68 22.90
CA ARG A 638 -3.22 -25.02 23.39
C ARG A 638 -4.59 -25.50 22.90
N ALA A 639 -5.40 -24.63 22.29
CA ALA A 639 -6.77 -24.93 21.91
C ALA A 639 -6.94 -24.87 20.38
N LEU A 640 -6.73 -26.02 19.71
CA LEU A 640 -6.93 -26.14 18.26
C LEU A 640 -8.37 -25.85 17.81
N SER A 641 -9.34 -25.91 18.72
CA SER A 641 -10.73 -25.49 18.49
C SER A 641 -10.81 -24.04 18.03
N ASP A 642 -9.94 -23.16 18.53
CA ASP A 642 -10.03 -21.71 18.35
C ASP A 642 -9.80 -21.32 16.90
N VAL A 643 -8.98 -22.10 16.19
CA VAL A 643 -8.58 -21.89 14.81
C VAL A 643 -9.21 -22.89 13.83
N ARG A 644 -9.93 -23.91 14.31
CA ARG A 644 -10.50 -24.99 13.47
C ARG A 644 -11.47 -24.46 12.41
N GLU A 645 -12.23 -23.43 12.76
CA GLU A 645 -13.14 -22.73 11.85
C GLU A 645 -12.42 -21.84 10.85
N TRP A 646 -11.11 -21.64 10.95
CA TRP A 646 -10.32 -20.85 9.99
C TRP A 646 -9.59 -21.74 8.99
N LEU A 647 -9.51 -23.05 9.24
CA LEU A 647 -8.81 -23.96 8.35
C LEU A 647 -9.62 -24.18 7.05
N PRO A 648 -8.95 -24.19 5.87
CA PRO A 648 -9.60 -24.45 4.60
C PRO A 648 -10.20 -25.86 4.55
N ASN A 649 -11.38 -25.99 3.94
CA ASN A 649 -12.10 -27.27 3.83
C ASN A 649 -11.51 -28.19 2.73
N ARG A 650 -10.58 -27.69 1.90
CA ARG A 650 -9.98 -28.43 0.78
C ARG A 650 -8.46 -28.26 0.75
N VAL A 651 -7.80 -29.37 0.42
CA VAL A 651 -6.40 -29.46 0.01
C VAL A 651 -6.25 -28.69 -1.30
N VAL A 652 -5.32 -27.74 -1.36
CA VAL A 652 -4.89 -27.10 -2.61
C VAL A 652 -3.68 -27.91 -3.11
N ASP A 653 -3.80 -28.51 -4.31
CA ASP A 653 -2.72 -29.17 -5.06
C ASP A 653 -1.69 -29.99 -4.24
N GLY A 654 -2.17 -31.04 -3.56
CA GLY A 654 -1.29 -32.00 -2.89
C GLY A 654 -0.58 -31.49 -1.63
N GLN A 655 -0.64 -30.19 -1.34
CA GLN A 655 -0.14 -29.62 -0.09
C GLN A 655 -1.25 -29.62 0.96
N ARG A 656 -1.13 -30.54 1.92
CA ARG A 656 -1.96 -30.54 3.14
C ARG A 656 -1.32 -29.62 4.18
N ILE A 657 -1.97 -28.50 4.49
CA ILE A 657 -1.71 -27.77 5.73
C ILE A 657 -2.29 -28.62 6.88
N VAL A 658 -1.42 -29.34 7.59
CA VAL A 658 -1.80 -30.15 8.75
C VAL A 658 -1.50 -29.37 10.01
N VAL A 659 -2.55 -28.86 10.68
CA VAL A 659 -2.45 -28.30 12.04
C VAL A 659 -2.94 -29.39 13.00
N GLY A 660 -2.05 -29.91 13.84
CA GLY A 660 -2.35 -31.06 14.71
C GLY A 660 -1.70 -30.98 16.09
N GLU A 661 -2.38 -31.54 17.09
CA GLU A 661 -1.85 -31.71 18.44
C GLU A 661 -0.73 -32.77 18.46
N ARG A 662 0.22 -32.62 19.39
CA ARG A 662 1.46 -33.41 19.54
C ARG A 662 1.29 -34.94 19.41
N ALA A 663 0.11 -35.47 19.74
CA ALA A 663 -0.22 -36.89 19.67
C ALA A 663 -0.48 -37.42 18.24
N ARG A 664 -0.96 -36.58 17.30
CA ARG A 664 -1.27 -37.01 15.93
C ARG A 664 -0.08 -36.97 14.97
N HIS A 665 0.94 -36.16 15.26
CA HIS A 665 2.21 -36.14 14.51
C HIS A 665 3.09 -37.37 14.79
N GLN A 666 2.98 -37.95 15.99
CA GLN A 666 3.62 -39.23 16.30
C GLN A 666 3.05 -40.35 15.43
N GLY A 667 1.73 -40.43 15.28
CA GLY A 667 1.06 -41.48 14.48
C GLY A 667 1.50 -41.48 13.01
N TRP A 668 1.55 -40.31 12.38
CA TRP A 668 1.97 -40.17 10.97
C TRP A 668 3.46 -40.50 10.76
N LEU A 669 4.35 -39.97 11.60
CA LEU A 669 5.78 -40.27 11.52
C LEU A 669 6.04 -41.77 11.72
N LEU A 670 5.28 -42.41 12.62
CA LEU A 670 5.33 -43.85 12.87
C LEU A 670 4.76 -44.67 11.69
N GLU A 671 3.69 -44.21 11.01
CA GLU A 671 3.17 -44.86 9.80
C GLU A 671 4.18 -44.80 8.64
N GLN A 672 4.80 -43.64 8.42
CA GLN A 672 5.84 -43.47 7.40
C GLN A 672 7.06 -44.34 7.73
N ALA A 673 7.52 -44.33 8.98
CA ALA A 673 8.64 -45.16 9.43
C ALA A 673 8.33 -46.67 9.33
N ARG A 674 7.08 -47.10 9.57
CA ARG A 674 6.64 -48.51 9.42
C ARG A 674 6.58 -48.97 7.97
N SER A 675 6.33 -48.05 7.04
CA SER A 675 6.24 -48.34 5.60
C SER A 675 7.61 -48.39 4.90
N ALA A 676 8.67 -47.93 5.56
CA ALA A 676 10.02 -47.88 5.02
C ALA A 676 10.65 -49.28 4.94
N ARG A 677 11.13 -49.67 3.76
CA ARG A 677 11.59 -51.06 3.50
C ARG A 677 13.06 -51.35 3.81
N HIS A 678 13.90 -50.34 4.01
CA HIS A 678 15.35 -50.55 4.10
C HIS A 678 16.04 -49.79 5.25
N THR A 679 15.90 -48.47 5.38
CA THR A 679 16.48 -47.69 6.50
C THR A 679 15.75 -46.36 6.68
N VAL A 680 15.52 -45.93 7.92
CA VAL A 680 14.96 -44.60 8.25
C VAL A 680 16.06 -43.77 8.90
N THR A 681 16.52 -42.73 8.19
CA THR A 681 17.53 -41.79 8.67
C THR A 681 16.86 -40.46 8.98
N VAL A 682 16.92 -40.06 10.25
CA VAL A 682 16.39 -38.76 10.71
C VAL A 682 17.56 -37.81 10.90
N GLY A 683 17.65 -36.81 10.02
CA GLY A 683 18.62 -35.73 10.12
C GLY A 683 18.21 -34.73 11.17
N VAL A 684 19.03 -34.56 12.21
CA VAL A 684 18.76 -33.63 13.30
C VAL A 684 19.84 -32.54 13.28
N PRO A 685 19.47 -31.24 13.26
CA PRO A 685 20.45 -30.17 13.26
C PRO A 685 21.44 -30.31 14.42
N GLN A 686 22.70 -29.99 14.18
CA GLN A 686 23.72 -30.08 15.23
C GLN A 686 23.38 -29.11 16.37
N GLY A 687 23.13 -29.65 17.57
CA GLY A 687 22.65 -28.91 18.75
C GLY A 687 21.16 -29.10 19.06
N ALA A 688 20.36 -29.68 18.16
CA ALA A 688 18.99 -30.09 18.46
C ALA A 688 18.97 -31.49 19.11
N HIS A 689 18.19 -31.65 20.19
CA HIS A 689 18.05 -32.92 20.89
C HIS A 689 16.73 -33.60 20.55
N VAL A 690 16.79 -34.85 20.12
CA VAL A 690 15.59 -35.69 20.01
C VAL A 690 15.21 -36.18 21.39
N SER A 691 13.96 -35.93 21.80
CA SER A 691 13.50 -36.35 23.12
C SER A 691 13.70 -37.86 23.32
N PRO A 692 14.07 -38.33 24.52
CA PRO A 692 14.29 -39.76 24.79
C PRO A 692 13.09 -40.64 24.44
N LEU A 693 11.88 -40.08 24.52
CA LEU A 693 10.64 -40.75 24.13
C LEU A 693 10.55 -40.97 22.61
N MET A 694 10.90 -39.95 21.81
CA MET A 694 10.89 -40.02 20.35
C MET A 694 12.00 -40.93 19.82
N ALA A 695 13.18 -40.90 20.43
CA ALA A 695 14.28 -41.81 20.10
C ALA A 695 13.90 -43.29 20.34
N ARG A 696 13.21 -43.59 21.45
CA ARG A 696 12.69 -44.93 21.75
C ARG A 696 11.56 -45.36 20.80
N LEU A 697 10.72 -44.43 20.37
CA LEU A 697 9.63 -44.68 19.41
C LEU A 697 10.13 -44.95 17.99
N LEU A 698 11.18 -44.26 17.55
CA LEU A 698 11.81 -44.52 16.25
C LEU A 698 12.56 -45.87 16.24
N ALA A 699 13.26 -46.18 17.33
CA ALA A 699 13.94 -47.46 17.52
C ALA A 699 12.98 -48.66 17.66
N SER A 700 11.73 -48.45 18.10
CA SER A 700 10.73 -49.52 18.23
C SER A 700 10.01 -49.87 16.93
N VAL A 701 10.18 -49.06 15.88
CA VAL A 701 9.58 -49.27 14.56
C VAL A 701 10.49 -50.07 13.63
N SER A 702 11.81 -49.90 13.74
CA SER A 702 12.80 -50.78 13.10
C SER A 702 14.08 -50.81 13.94
N PRO A 703 14.62 -52.01 14.25
CA PRO A 703 15.90 -52.12 14.98
C PRO A 703 17.08 -51.53 14.20
N ASP A 704 16.93 -51.26 12.90
CA ASP A 704 17.93 -50.65 12.03
C ASP A 704 17.74 -49.12 11.86
N CYS A 705 16.80 -48.50 12.57
CA CYS A 705 16.59 -47.05 12.52
C CYS A 705 17.79 -46.32 13.14
N ARG A 706 18.50 -45.49 12.35
CA ARG A 706 19.68 -44.73 12.81
C ARG A 706 19.40 -43.23 12.84
N LEU A 707 19.64 -42.62 14.00
CA LEU A 707 19.54 -41.18 14.21
C LEU A 707 20.90 -40.53 13.90
N HIS A 708 20.92 -39.65 12.90
CA HIS A 708 22.14 -38.97 12.48
C HIS A 708 22.00 -37.47 12.73
N TYR A 709 22.87 -36.97 13.60
CA TYR A 709 23.02 -35.54 13.85
C TYR A 709 24.04 -35.02 12.82
N ALA A 710 23.61 -34.12 11.93
CA ALA A 710 24.45 -33.65 10.84
C ALA A 710 24.27 -32.15 10.63
N ASP A 711 25.38 -31.47 10.36
CA ASP A 711 25.38 -30.13 9.79
C ASP A 711 25.12 -30.19 8.28
N HIS A 712 25.03 -29.02 7.65
CA HIS A 712 24.69 -28.91 6.23
C HIS A 712 25.72 -29.61 5.30
N ASP A 713 26.95 -29.79 5.77
CA ASP A 713 28.03 -30.48 5.06
C ASP A 713 28.05 -31.99 5.34
N GLY A 714 27.66 -32.42 6.54
CA GLY A 714 27.46 -33.82 6.92
C GLY A 714 26.30 -34.47 6.17
N LEU A 715 25.23 -33.72 5.89
CA LEU A 715 24.14 -34.16 5.01
C LEU A 715 24.62 -34.37 3.56
N ARG A 716 25.50 -33.48 3.05
CA ARG A 716 26.11 -33.64 1.71
C ARG A 716 27.06 -34.82 1.65
N ALA A 717 27.84 -35.07 2.71
CA ALA A 717 28.75 -36.20 2.80
C ALA A 717 28.01 -37.54 2.90
N ALA A 718 26.90 -37.60 3.65
CA ALA A 718 26.03 -38.76 3.70
C ALA A 718 25.41 -39.07 2.32
N ALA A 719 24.94 -38.07 1.59
CA ALA A 719 24.42 -38.24 0.23
C ALA A 719 25.45 -38.86 -0.74
N ARG A 720 26.71 -38.44 -0.65
CA ARG A 720 27.83 -39.03 -1.42
C ARG A 720 28.13 -40.47 -1.02
N HIS A 721 28.03 -40.80 0.27
CA HIS A 721 28.31 -42.16 0.79
C HIS A 721 27.28 -43.21 0.33
N PHE A 722 26.05 -42.78 0.02
CA PHE A 722 25.00 -43.63 -0.55
C PHE A 722 24.92 -43.58 -2.09
N GLY A 723 25.96 -43.05 -2.75
CA GLY A 723 26.13 -43.15 -4.20
C GLY A 723 25.43 -42.07 -5.04
N ALA A 724 25.01 -40.95 -4.44
CA ALA A 724 24.48 -39.82 -5.22
C ALA A 724 25.62 -38.98 -5.81
N SER A 725 25.68 -38.87 -7.15
CA SER A 725 26.58 -37.96 -7.87
C SER A 725 26.16 -36.50 -7.70
N GLU A 726 27.14 -35.59 -7.64
CA GLU A 726 27.05 -34.18 -7.24
C GLU A 726 25.89 -33.36 -7.84
N PRO A 727 25.29 -32.41 -7.10
CA PRO A 727 24.34 -31.46 -7.65
C PRO A 727 25.00 -30.11 -7.97
N TYR A 728 24.78 -29.60 -9.18
CA TYR A 728 24.94 -28.19 -9.57
C TYR A 728 23.64 -27.74 -10.28
N PRO A 729 23.45 -26.43 -10.48
CA PRO A 729 22.43 -25.63 -9.82
C PRO A 729 21.18 -25.47 -10.70
N GLY A 730 20.01 -25.79 -10.15
CA GLY A 730 18.74 -25.60 -10.85
C GLY A 730 18.01 -26.92 -11.09
N GLU A 731 16.74 -26.91 -10.65
CA GLU A 731 15.61 -27.74 -11.02
C GLU A 731 15.79 -29.25 -11.24
N GLY A 732 15.04 -30.02 -10.44
CA GLY A 732 14.77 -31.44 -10.64
C GLY A 732 15.32 -32.32 -9.53
N VAL A 733 14.66 -32.35 -8.37
CA VAL A 733 14.97 -33.32 -7.31
C VAL A 733 14.11 -34.57 -7.48
N LEU A 734 14.79 -35.69 -7.70
CA LEU A 734 14.26 -37.05 -7.69
C LEU A 734 13.50 -37.38 -6.39
N GLU A 735 12.31 -37.93 -6.55
CA GLU A 735 11.44 -38.49 -5.53
C GLU A 735 12.11 -39.67 -4.81
N SER A 736 12.49 -39.49 -3.54
CA SER A 736 12.52 -40.50 -2.45
C SER A 736 13.35 -40.11 -1.22
N PHE A 737 13.79 -38.86 -1.10
CA PHE A 737 14.15 -38.26 0.19
C PHE A 737 12.96 -37.46 0.73
N ILE A 738 12.54 -37.68 1.98
CA ILE A 738 11.62 -36.76 2.66
C ILE A 738 12.42 -35.51 3.02
N GLN A 739 12.56 -34.61 2.06
CA GLN A 739 13.06 -33.27 2.26
C GLN A 739 11.94 -32.44 2.90
N ILE A 740 12.09 -32.12 4.18
CA ILE A 740 11.29 -31.08 4.82
C ILE A 740 12.01 -29.76 4.53
N GLY A 741 11.63 -29.11 3.44
CA GLY A 741 11.90 -27.69 3.21
C GLY A 741 13.33 -27.29 2.93
N SER A 742 13.52 -26.10 2.37
CA SER A 742 14.84 -25.59 2.01
C SER A 742 15.55 -24.82 3.12
N HIS A 743 14.88 -24.17 4.08
CA HIS A 743 15.51 -23.58 5.28
C HIS A 743 14.46 -23.26 6.36
N PRO A 744 14.42 -23.93 7.52
CA PRO A 744 13.42 -23.65 8.57
C PRO A 744 13.76 -22.36 9.35
N LEU A 745 12.76 -21.49 9.55
CA LEU A 745 12.84 -20.44 10.56
C LEU A 745 12.46 -21.05 11.92
N VAL A 746 13.39 -21.03 12.88
CA VAL A 746 13.14 -21.51 14.26
C VAL A 746 12.86 -20.30 15.15
N LEU A 747 11.61 -20.10 15.55
CA LEU A 747 11.23 -19.09 16.54
C LEU A 747 11.33 -19.71 17.93
N GLU A 748 12.30 -19.27 18.73
CA GLU A 748 12.52 -19.71 20.11
C GLU A 748 11.83 -18.74 21.08
N GLY A 749 10.86 -19.22 21.86
CA GLY A 749 10.23 -18.47 22.95
C GLY A 749 10.62 -19.07 24.31
N THR A 750 11.31 -18.30 25.15
CA THR A 750 11.54 -18.66 26.56
C THR A 750 10.30 -18.35 27.38
N LEU A 751 9.53 -19.39 27.73
CA LEU A 751 8.55 -19.32 28.81
C LEU A 751 9.31 -19.44 30.14
N GLU A 752 9.17 -18.47 31.03
CA GLU A 752 9.81 -18.54 32.36
C GLU A 752 9.30 -19.74 33.17
N ARG A 753 10.28 -20.42 33.77
CA ARG A 753 10.27 -21.49 34.79
C ARG A 753 9.19 -22.56 34.64
N GLY A 754 9.53 -23.58 33.84
CA GLY A 754 9.06 -24.96 34.03
C GLY A 754 8.12 -25.50 32.95
N ALA A 755 7.71 -24.69 31.99
CA ALA A 755 6.85 -25.11 30.88
C ALA A 755 7.65 -25.40 29.60
N ARG A 756 7.26 -26.48 28.91
CA ARG A 756 7.85 -27.05 27.70
C ARG A 756 7.89 -26.01 26.57
N SER A 757 9.04 -25.84 25.92
CA SER A 757 9.23 -25.05 24.70
C SER A 757 8.25 -25.51 23.61
N ALA A 758 7.50 -24.57 23.04
CA ALA A 758 6.77 -24.77 21.79
C ALA A 758 7.64 -24.26 20.63
N TYR A 759 7.76 -25.05 19.57
CA TYR A 759 8.52 -24.70 18.37
C TYR A 759 7.52 -24.48 17.24
N LEU A 760 7.54 -23.30 16.63
CA LEU A 760 6.88 -23.07 15.35
C LEU A 760 7.97 -23.12 14.27
N ALA A 761 8.02 -24.22 13.52
CA ALA A 761 8.88 -24.34 12.35
C ALA A 761 8.06 -23.95 11.12
N LEU A 762 8.38 -22.80 10.53
CA LEU A 762 7.78 -22.34 9.28
C LEU A 762 8.76 -22.67 8.14
N ASP A 763 8.31 -23.51 7.21
CA ASP A 763 9.01 -23.79 5.97
C ASP A 763 8.73 -22.65 4.99
N LEU A 764 9.72 -21.78 4.79
CA LEU A 764 9.61 -20.61 3.90
C LEU A 764 10.48 -20.85 2.66
N PRO A 765 9.93 -20.66 1.44
CA PRO A 765 10.70 -20.73 0.19
C PRO A 765 11.88 -19.75 0.14
N ALA A 766 12.84 -20.01 -0.76
CA ALA A 766 14.07 -19.23 -0.90
C ALA A 766 13.83 -17.72 -1.19
N THR A 767 12.72 -17.40 -1.86
CA THR A 767 12.22 -16.03 -2.13
C THR A 767 11.92 -15.27 -0.84
N ASN A 768 11.24 -15.90 0.12
CA ASN A 768 10.96 -15.32 1.44
C ASN A 768 12.25 -15.11 2.25
N TRP A 769 13.19 -16.05 2.15
CA TRP A 769 14.50 -15.91 2.81
C TRP A 769 15.35 -14.79 2.20
N PHE A 770 15.36 -14.66 0.88
CA PHE A 770 16.00 -13.55 0.19
C PHE A 770 15.37 -12.21 0.57
N PHE A 771 14.03 -12.16 0.67
CA PHE A 771 13.29 -10.98 1.13
C PHE A 771 13.67 -10.59 2.57
N LEU A 772 13.58 -11.53 3.53
CA LEU A 772 13.90 -11.27 4.94
C LEU A 772 15.36 -10.82 5.12
N LYS A 773 16.29 -11.39 4.34
CA LYS A 773 17.70 -11.01 4.34
C LYS A 773 17.94 -9.61 3.78
N ASN A 774 17.36 -9.28 2.62
CA ASN A 774 17.59 -8.00 1.95
C ASN A 774 16.78 -6.83 2.54
N ALA A 775 15.65 -7.13 3.18
CA ALA A 775 14.86 -6.16 3.94
C ALA A 775 15.43 -5.93 5.35
N GLY A 776 16.55 -6.56 5.72
CA GLY A 776 17.27 -6.30 6.97
C GLY A 776 16.65 -6.92 8.23
N PHE A 777 15.81 -7.94 8.08
CA PHE A 777 15.11 -8.62 9.18
C PHE A 777 15.86 -9.84 9.73
N VAL A 778 17.03 -10.18 9.16
CA VAL A 778 17.92 -11.22 9.68
C VAL A 778 19.07 -10.55 10.46
N PRO A 779 19.15 -10.71 11.79
CA PRO A 779 20.33 -10.36 12.56
C PRO A 779 21.61 -10.94 11.94
N GLU A 780 22.71 -10.19 11.89
CA GLU A 780 24.03 -10.75 11.48
C GLU A 780 24.44 -11.97 12.32
N SER A 781 23.94 -12.07 13.55
CA SER A 781 24.11 -13.24 14.43
C SER A 781 23.48 -14.53 13.90
N LEU A 782 22.46 -14.44 13.04
CA LEU A 782 21.84 -15.58 12.36
C LEU A 782 22.53 -15.93 11.03
N LEU A 783 23.45 -15.09 10.54
CA LEU A 783 24.20 -15.29 9.29
C LEU A 783 25.54 -16.01 9.48
N GLY A 784 25.79 -16.60 10.65
CA GLY A 784 26.93 -17.51 10.85
C GLY A 784 28.30 -16.86 10.65
N ARG A 785 28.46 -15.56 10.95
CA ARG A 785 29.80 -14.99 11.17
C ARG A 785 30.13 -15.00 12.65
N ASN A 786 30.95 -15.98 13.00
CA ASN A 786 31.56 -16.17 14.30
C ASN A 786 32.15 -14.84 14.82
N PRO A 787 31.70 -14.28 15.96
CA PRO A 787 32.24 -13.05 16.54
C PRO A 787 33.73 -13.12 16.89
N GLU A 788 34.33 -14.31 16.87
CA GLU A 788 35.76 -14.51 17.14
C GLU A 788 36.68 -14.36 15.91
N ALA A 789 36.13 -14.24 14.69
CA ALA A 789 36.95 -14.09 13.48
C ALA A 789 37.46 -12.64 13.22
N ALA A 790 37.09 -11.67 14.06
CA ALA A 790 37.56 -10.28 13.97
C ALA A 790 38.91 -10.02 14.69
N LYS A 791 39.57 -11.06 15.21
CA LYS A 791 40.92 -10.97 15.77
C LYS A 791 41.88 -11.91 15.05
N GLY A 792 42.38 -11.48 13.90
CA GLY A 792 43.59 -12.07 13.33
C GLY A 792 43.69 -12.01 11.81
N LYS A 793 44.38 -10.98 11.31
CA LYS A 793 45.38 -11.01 10.22
C LYS A 793 45.54 -9.61 9.58
N GLY A 794 46.12 -8.69 10.35
CA GLY A 794 46.83 -7.56 9.77
C GLY A 794 48.21 -8.02 9.29
N ARG A 795 48.32 -8.43 8.02
CA ARG A 795 49.61 -8.51 7.30
C ARG A 795 49.40 -8.02 5.87
N ARG A 796 49.50 -6.70 5.67
CA ARG A 796 49.80 -6.12 4.36
C ARG A 796 51.31 -6.15 4.17
N ARG A 797 51.77 -6.98 3.22
CA ARG A 797 53.00 -6.73 2.47
C ARG A 797 52.67 -5.72 1.36
N ARG A 798 53.31 -4.56 1.37
CA ARG A 798 53.72 -3.85 0.15
C ARG A 798 55.16 -3.40 0.38
N GLY A 799 56.05 -3.83 -0.50
CA GLY A 799 57.42 -3.36 -0.59
C GLY A 799 57.53 -2.11 -1.45
N PHE A 800 58.75 -1.58 -1.44
CA PHE A 800 59.29 -0.36 -2.05
C PHE A 800 58.93 0.91 -1.26
N GLY A 801 59.88 1.61 -0.64
CA GLY A 801 61.34 1.63 -0.76
C GLY A 801 61.76 3.07 -0.54
N ASP A 802 62.69 3.29 0.39
CA ASP A 802 63.67 4.41 0.46
C ASP A 802 63.92 4.81 1.91
N ASP A 803 64.97 4.17 2.43
CA ASP A 803 66.18 4.77 2.96
C ASP A 803 66.19 5.73 4.17
N MET A 804 67.21 5.46 4.98
CA MET A 804 67.92 6.33 5.91
C MET A 804 67.47 6.39 7.39
N THR A 805 68.29 5.69 8.21
CA THR A 805 69.02 6.14 9.42
C THR A 805 68.24 6.82 10.56
N ALA A 806 68.55 6.71 11.84
CA ALA A 806 69.42 5.89 12.68
C ALA A 806 69.06 6.29 14.13
N GLN A 807 69.36 5.41 15.08
CA GLN A 807 69.83 5.71 16.43
C GLN A 807 68.92 6.39 17.49
N ASP A 808 68.83 5.64 18.60
CA ASP A 808 69.19 6.07 19.96
C ASP A 808 68.10 6.41 21.02
N THR A 809 68.08 5.50 22.01
CA THR A 809 68.19 5.72 23.47
C THR A 809 67.03 6.32 24.28
N ALA A 810 66.53 5.46 25.19
CA ALA A 810 66.44 5.62 26.66
C ALA A 810 66.11 7.00 27.27
N SER A 811 65.13 7.06 28.19
CA SER A 811 65.36 7.04 29.66
C SER A 811 64.17 7.56 30.50
N ALA A 812 64.02 6.91 31.66
CA ALA A 812 63.65 7.40 33.00
C ALA A 812 62.34 8.20 33.26
N SER A 813 61.47 7.67 34.15
CA SER A 813 61.42 8.01 35.59
C SER A 813 60.02 7.85 36.23
N THR A 814 59.95 7.04 37.30
CA THR A 814 58.95 7.05 38.40
C THR A 814 59.43 8.02 39.52
N PRO A 815 58.80 8.23 40.72
CA PRO A 815 57.69 7.51 41.42
C PRO A 815 56.71 8.36 42.32
N HIS A 816 55.68 7.70 42.90
CA HIS A 816 55.25 7.66 44.33
C HIS A 816 53.72 7.42 44.48
N ARG A 817 53.25 6.26 44.98
CA ARG A 817 52.89 5.85 46.38
C ARG A 817 51.79 6.74 47.02
N SER A 818 50.72 6.29 47.70
CA SER A 818 50.27 5.01 48.33
C SER A 818 48.99 5.33 49.18
N VAL A 819 47.91 4.54 49.34
CA VAL A 819 47.61 3.51 50.39
C VAL A 819 46.06 3.38 50.53
N THR A 820 45.52 2.15 50.62
CA THR A 820 44.13 1.67 51.00
C THR A 820 43.99 1.50 52.55
N PRO A 821 42.87 1.11 53.25
CA PRO A 821 41.80 0.16 52.87
C PRO A 821 40.36 0.29 53.54
N ALA A 822 39.44 -0.60 53.09
CA ALA A 822 38.42 -1.42 53.80
C ALA A 822 37.12 -0.88 54.47
N GLN A 823 36.05 -1.69 54.28
CA GLN A 823 34.64 -1.65 54.76
C GLN A 823 34.46 -2.07 56.24
N PRO A 824 33.22 -2.13 56.82
CA PRO A 824 32.34 -3.33 56.68
C PRO A 824 30.79 -3.08 56.70
N GLU A 825 30.04 -4.15 56.38
CA GLU A 825 28.58 -4.35 56.45
C GLU A 825 28.05 -4.64 57.87
N GLU A 826 26.73 -4.43 58.10
CA GLU A 826 25.71 -5.37 58.67
C GLU A 826 24.55 -4.69 59.46
N THR A 827 23.32 -5.03 59.08
CA THR A 827 21.99 -4.89 59.76
C THR A 827 21.87 -5.76 61.05
N PRO A 828 20.84 -5.68 61.97
CA PRO A 828 19.38 -5.47 61.73
C PRO A 828 18.52 -4.69 62.81
N LEU A 829 17.22 -4.54 62.48
CA LEU A 829 15.95 -4.08 63.14
C LEU A 829 15.75 -4.40 64.67
N PRO A 830 14.69 -3.94 65.43
CA PRO A 830 13.31 -3.54 65.02
C PRO A 830 12.51 -2.50 65.92
N LEU A 831 11.19 -2.35 65.61
CA LEU A 831 10.01 -1.87 66.40
C LEU A 831 9.87 -0.33 66.65
N ALA A 832 8.82 0.40 66.23
CA ALA A 832 7.34 0.32 66.31
C ALA A 832 6.76 1.25 67.41
N ASP A 833 5.77 2.08 67.03
CA ASP A 833 4.68 2.72 67.83
C ASP A 833 4.31 4.08 67.18
N GLY A 834 3.07 4.45 66.86
CA GLY A 834 1.75 3.83 67.01
C GLY A 834 0.68 4.60 66.21
N GLU A 835 -0.45 3.90 65.96
CA GLU A 835 -1.87 4.29 66.16
C GLU A 835 -2.27 5.79 66.10
N LEU A 836 -3.43 6.24 65.58
CA LEU A 836 -4.73 5.63 65.30
C LEU A 836 -5.64 6.72 64.63
N LEU A 837 -6.72 6.26 63.97
CA LEU A 837 -8.03 6.92 63.72
C LEU A 837 -8.28 7.74 62.43
N ASP A 838 -9.01 7.09 61.53
CA ASP A 838 -10.04 7.63 60.62
C ASP A 838 -11.22 8.21 61.45
N PRO A 839 -11.94 9.26 61.00
CA PRO A 839 -13.08 9.03 60.10
C PRO A 839 -13.32 10.14 59.03
N ARG A 840 -13.76 9.70 57.85
CA ARG A 840 -14.64 10.36 56.83
C ARG A 840 -15.61 11.43 57.41
N PRO A 841 -16.14 12.44 56.65
CA PRO A 841 -16.71 12.25 55.29
C PRO A 841 -16.72 13.44 54.28
N SER A 842 -17.04 13.08 53.03
CA SER A 842 -17.87 13.77 52.01
C SER A 842 -17.57 15.20 51.50
N CYS A 843 -17.48 15.25 50.16
CA CYS A 843 -18.00 16.27 49.22
C CYS A 843 -17.39 17.69 49.18
N GLY A 844 -16.93 18.04 47.97
CA GLY A 844 -17.34 19.29 47.31
C GLY A 844 -16.24 20.33 47.05
N SER A 845 -15.63 20.25 45.87
CA SER A 845 -15.49 21.33 44.86
C SER A 845 -14.49 20.92 43.79
#